data_AF-A0A4T0FER9-F1
#
_entry.id   AF-A0A4T0FER9-F1
#
_cell.length_a   1.000
_cell.length_b   1.000
_cell.length_c   1.000
_cell.angle_alpha   90.00
_cell.angle_beta   90.00
_cell.angle_gamma   90.00
#
_symmetry.space_group_name_H-M   'P 1'
#
loop_
_entity.id
_entity.type
_entity.pdbx_description
1 polymer ?
#
loop_
_entity_poly.entity_id
_entity_poly.type
_entity_poly.pdbx_seq_one_letter_code
_entity_poly.pdbx_strand_id
1 'polypeptide(L)'
;MAVTASKLSLDAQHVPEHAISEANPAKARYIAFDEVQQHTSSDSCWVIIEGQVYDVTDFLEAHPGGAKVILKNSGKDATQLYAPIHPKGTIENNLPEECHLGAVDPTTLPEIEDEENDEQKKIRIARENLPPLGAMVSLEDFEKLATQILPNTAYAYYSSAGDDENTLRENVDAWKRYWFRPRVLVDITKIDLTTTIMGIKSALPIFISPAAMARLGHPLGEINLTKGAAQTGIIQGISSNASCTLEEMCDARSPDQPLIFQLYLNWDRQKSVEIVRKVEALKMNGIMFTVDAPVPGKRERDLRAKGDFDDEDGGTKGVAQAISGYQAADLSWKDVEWLKTITDLPLIIKGVQSVEDAKLAAKSGVKAIVLSNHGGRQLNFAPASIDVLREIREEAPEVFDQLEVYVDGGVRRGTDVLKALCLGAKAVGLGRPFLYAQSAYGEQGVVRAVQILEEELATGLRLLGATDLSQLNPAMLRYLDNKINARAQAALIRDADEQICRAGQAGNQVSRSFWETLLIEHGLTDDGYVTPDTSDIQKEHLNVYFNEISYDGKTRYVPRSINVDLEPNTMEVLKHSKIGDLFSPNSFVNGQSGAGNNFGKGYYTEGAELVDQILDITRREAENTDCLQGFQLNHSLGGGTGSGLGTLLMSKLREEFPDRMMATFSVIPSPKVSDTVVEPYNAVLAMNQLVENSDLTFMLDNEALYRICQNTLKKDSPNYDSLNSLIARAMAGVSTSLRFPSQLNSDLRKLAVNMIPFPRLHFLCTAVAPLSSVRNRSYQSTNVQELTASLFDANNLLAQVGAGGRYMTAAALYQGPMGMRDIEDTIMAFQAKHADQFVEWIPHNVLTSHCSVSPIDSKTGGTFIANTTSVQELFTRNHAMFSAMLKRRAYLHWYTGEGMDEMEFTEAESNLQDLIAEYQQYENAGAEDEYEEEYYEEEEVKEEEF
;
A
#
# COMPACT_ATOMS: atom_id res chain seq x y z
N MET A 1 -5.36 40.07 27.54
CA MET A 1 -4.12 40.33 28.31
C MET A 1 -3.16 39.22 27.98
N ALA A 2 -1.98 39.58 27.47
CA ALA A 2 -1.02 38.69 26.85
C ALA A 2 -0.49 37.63 27.84
N VAL A 3 -0.47 36.37 27.41
CA VAL A 3 0.32 35.30 28.04
C VAL A 3 1.36 34.89 27.02
N THR A 4 2.60 35.25 27.35
CA THR A 4 3.83 35.03 26.59
C THR A 4 4.19 33.56 26.48
N ALA A 5 4.54 33.14 25.26
CA ALA A 5 5.17 31.85 24.97
C ALA A 5 6.55 31.75 25.65
N SER A 6 6.76 30.73 26.49
CA SER A 6 8.07 30.37 27.01
C SER A 6 8.70 29.30 26.11
N LYS A 7 9.83 29.68 25.49
CA LYS A 7 10.78 28.78 24.85
C LYS A 7 11.21 27.68 25.84
N LEU A 8 11.10 26.42 25.44
CA LEU A 8 11.75 25.29 26.10
C LEU A 8 13.20 25.25 25.60
N SER A 9 14.11 25.83 26.37
CA SER A 9 15.53 25.51 26.30
C SER A 9 15.74 24.13 26.93
N LEU A 10 16.45 23.25 26.23
CA LEU A 10 17.12 22.09 26.81
C LEU A 10 18.27 22.62 27.68
N ASP A 11 17.92 23.11 28.88
CA ASP A 11 18.91 23.42 29.90
C ASP A 11 19.33 22.13 30.59
N ALA A 12 20.62 21.81 30.44
CA ALA A 12 21.33 20.80 31.21
C ALA A 12 21.08 20.99 32.70
N GLN A 13 20.23 20.13 33.28
CA GLN A 13 20.05 20.10 34.72
C GLN A 13 21.26 19.44 35.37
N HIS A 14 22.05 20.29 36.03
CA HIS A 14 22.89 20.04 37.19
C HIS A 14 22.65 18.67 37.85
N VAL A 15 23.64 17.79 37.74
CA VAL A 15 23.77 16.59 38.59
C VAL A 15 24.00 17.06 40.04
N PRO A 16 23.23 16.60 41.04
CA PRO A 16 23.47 16.99 42.42
C PRO A 16 24.75 16.32 42.96
N GLU A 17 25.66 17.12 43.50
CA GLU A 17 26.72 16.65 44.39
C GLU A 17 26.12 16.07 45.69
N HIS A 18 26.82 15.05 46.23
CA HIS A 18 26.60 14.26 47.45
C HIS A 18 25.93 12.88 47.22
N ALA A 19 26.50 11.75 47.61
CA ALA A 19 27.45 11.50 48.69
C ALA A 19 28.46 10.37 48.34
N ILE A 20 29.74 10.71 48.37
CA ILE A 20 30.83 9.74 48.49
C ILE A 20 30.80 9.26 49.94
N SER A 21 30.33 8.03 50.18
CA SER A 21 30.53 7.37 51.47
C SER A 21 31.94 6.78 51.50
N GLU A 22 32.70 7.18 52.51
CA GLU A 22 34.03 6.67 52.80
C GLU A 22 33.97 5.18 53.13
N ALA A 23 34.43 4.33 52.22
CA ALA A 23 34.82 2.96 52.51
C ALA A 23 35.99 2.48 51.64
N ASN A 24 37.17 2.46 52.28
CA ASN A 24 38.37 1.67 52.02
C ASN A 24 39.28 2.01 50.80
N PRO A 25 40.51 2.53 51.03
CA PRO A 25 41.47 2.86 49.99
C PRO A 25 42.27 1.61 49.58
N ALA A 26 41.71 0.82 48.67
CA ALA A 26 42.44 -0.20 47.94
C ALA A 26 42.29 0.08 46.45
N LYS A 27 43.21 0.90 45.91
CA LYS A 27 43.48 1.14 44.47
C LYS A 27 42.33 0.72 43.53
N ALA A 28 41.33 1.60 43.33
CA ALA A 28 40.56 1.57 42.10
C ALA A 28 41.56 1.90 40.98
N ARG A 29 42.14 0.85 40.39
CA ARG A 29 43.08 0.97 39.29
C ARG A 29 42.23 1.34 38.09
N TYR A 30 42.16 2.64 37.79
CA TYR A 30 41.55 3.07 36.54
C TYR A 30 42.23 2.36 35.38
N ILE A 31 41.44 1.80 34.48
CA ILE A 31 41.93 1.09 33.31
C ILE A 31 42.08 2.13 32.20
N ALA A 32 43.27 2.22 31.60
CA ALA A 32 43.50 3.17 30.51
C ALA A 32 42.73 2.71 29.26
N PHE A 33 42.22 3.66 28.47
CA PHE A 33 41.51 3.32 27.23
C PHE A 33 42.37 2.48 26.27
N ASP A 34 43.67 2.80 26.15
CA ASP A 34 44.65 2.02 25.38
C ASP A 34 44.81 0.57 25.86
N GLU A 35 44.52 0.29 27.13
CA GLU A 35 44.51 -1.07 27.69
C GLU A 35 43.25 -1.79 27.20
N VAL A 36 42.08 -1.16 27.28
CA VAL A 36 40.81 -1.72 26.78
C VAL A 36 40.89 -2.02 25.27
N GLN A 37 41.55 -1.16 24.48
CA GLN A 37 41.74 -1.35 23.04
C GLN A 37 42.58 -2.57 22.65
N GLN A 38 43.28 -3.21 23.60
CA GLN A 38 44.02 -4.45 23.34
C GLN A 38 43.11 -5.69 23.31
N HIS A 39 41.88 -5.57 23.84
CA HIS A 39 40.94 -6.68 24.01
C HIS A 39 39.82 -6.61 22.96
N THR A 40 40.19 -6.85 21.68
CA THR A 40 39.30 -6.69 20.51
C THR A 40 39.00 -8.00 19.75
N SER A 41 39.25 -9.16 20.36
CA SER A 41 39.17 -10.47 19.68
C SER A 41 38.22 -11.44 20.38
N SER A 42 37.82 -12.53 19.70
CA SER A 42 36.97 -13.59 20.28
C SER A 42 37.56 -14.23 21.54
N ASP A 43 38.89 -14.28 21.63
CA ASP A 43 39.61 -14.92 22.72
C ASP A 43 39.93 -13.94 23.87
N SER A 44 39.59 -12.66 23.68
CA SER A 44 39.83 -11.58 24.64
C SER A 44 39.07 -10.32 24.19
N CYS A 45 37.89 -10.09 24.77
CA CYS A 45 36.94 -9.06 24.37
C CYS A 45 36.47 -8.23 25.58
N TRP A 46 36.89 -6.96 25.64
CA TRP A 46 36.42 -6.01 26.66
C TRP A 46 35.57 -4.89 26.05
N VAL A 47 34.59 -4.39 26.81
CA VAL A 47 33.72 -3.27 26.41
C VAL A 47 33.55 -2.29 27.56
N ILE A 48 33.34 -1.00 27.22
CA ILE A 48 33.00 0.03 28.21
C ILE A 48 31.50 0.30 28.15
N ILE A 49 30.83 0.24 29.30
CA ILE A 49 29.40 0.58 29.45
C ILE A 49 29.25 1.44 30.71
N GLU A 50 28.67 2.63 30.56
CA GLU A 50 28.47 3.62 31.63
C GLU A 50 29.77 3.92 32.42
N GLY A 51 30.91 3.98 31.71
CA GLY A 51 32.22 4.28 32.27
C GLY A 51 32.89 3.14 33.06
N GLN A 52 32.33 1.92 33.01
CA GLN A 52 32.91 0.71 33.59
C GLN A 52 33.38 -0.24 32.47
N VAL A 53 34.51 -0.90 32.69
CA VAL A 53 35.10 -1.91 31.78
C VAL A 53 34.64 -3.30 32.21
N TYR A 54 34.12 -4.06 31.25
CA TYR A 54 33.65 -5.43 31.44
C TYR A 54 34.39 -6.41 30.54
N ASP A 55 34.80 -7.54 31.09
CA ASP A 55 35.26 -8.69 30.33
C ASP A 55 34.05 -9.52 29.88
N VAL A 56 33.77 -9.50 28.58
CA VAL A 56 32.62 -10.21 28.00
C VAL A 56 33.07 -11.39 27.14
N THR A 57 34.33 -11.81 27.23
CA THR A 57 34.93 -12.88 26.41
C THR A 57 34.11 -14.17 26.47
N ASP A 58 33.90 -14.71 27.67
CA ASP A 58 33.12 -15.95 27.87
C ASP A 58 31.60 -15.74 27.67
N PHE A 59 31.14 -14.49 27.66
CA PHE A 59 29.74 -14.13 27.45
C PHE A 59 29.38 -13.96 25.97
N LEU A 60 30.36 -13.87 25.06
CA LEU A 60 30.15 -13.65 23.63
C LEU A 60 29.17 -14.67 23.02
N GLU A 61 29.37 -15.96 23.30
CA GLU A 61 28.53 -17.04 22.78
C GLU A 61 27.18 -17.15 23.49
N ALA A 62 27.11 -16.67 24.74
CA ALA A 62 25.89 -16.67 25.55
C ALA A 62 24.98 -15.45 25.26
N HIS A 63 25.50 -14.43 24.57
CA HIS A 63 24.76 -13.21 24.30
C HIS A 63 23.58 -13.44 23.33
N PRO A 64 22.32 -13.13 23.74
CA PRO A 64 21.13 -13.35 22.90
C PRO A 64 21.18 -12.62 21.55
N GLY A 65 21.77 -11.43 21.52
CA GLY A 65 21.98 -10.62 20.32
C GLY A 65 23.07 -11.14 19.38
N GLY A 66 23.81 -12.19 19.78
CA GLY A 66 24.95 -12.78 19.04
C GLY A 66 26.30 -12.14 19.40
N ALA A 67 27.39 -12.90 19.21
CA ALA A 67 28.76 -12.48 19.53
C ALA A 67 29.25 -11.31 18.66
N LYS A 68 28.85 -11.27 17.38
CA LYS A 68 29.35 -10.30 16.38
C LYS A 68 29.12 -8.84 16.76
N VAL A 69 27.96 -8.51 17.37
CA VAL A 69 27.64 -7.13 17.77
C VAL A 69 28.53 -6.66 18.92
N ILE A 70 28.92 -7.56 19.82
CA ILE A 70 29.86 -7.26 20.91
C ILE A 70 31.26 -7.11 20.32
N LEU A 71 31.68 -8.02 19.44
CA LEU A 71 32.99 -7.97 18.78
C LEU A 71 33.19 -6.70 17.95
N LYS A 72 32.17 -6.21 17.22
CA LYS A 72 32.23 -4.93 16.47
C LYS A 72 32.51 -3.72 17.38
N ASN A 73 32.10 -3.81 18.64
CA ASN A 73 32.25 -2.79 19.66
C ASN A 73 33.29 -3.14 20.74
N SER A 74 34.06 -4.21 20.53
CA SER A 74 35.14 -4.60 21.42
C SER A 74 36.23 -3.53 21.44
N GLY A 75 36.83 -3.31 22.60
CA GLY A 75 37.83 -2.26 22.81
C GLY A 75 37.27 -0.83 22.77
N LYS A 76 35.94 -0.62 22.76
CA LYS A 76 35.29 0.69 22.63
C LYS A 76 34.28 0.96 23.75
N ASP A 77 33.81 2.22 23.82
CA ASP A 77 32.63 2.59 24.59
C ASP A 77 31.35 2.28 23.82
N ALA A 78 30.60 1.31 24.33
CA ALA A 78 29.37 0.81 23.75
C ALA A 78 28.13 1.36 24.48
N THR A 79 28.27 2.33 25.39
CA THR A 79 27.19 2.85 26.24
C THR A 79 26.00 3.33 25.42
N GLN A 80 26.24 4.09 24.35
CA GLN A 80 25.18 4.63 23.49
C GLN A 80 24.37 3.53 22.77
N LEU A 81 25.00 2.39 22.44
CA LEU A 81 24.33 1.24 21.83
C LEU A 81 23.63 0.36 22.87
N TYR A 82 24.21 0.26 24.07
CA TYR A 82 23.71 -0.61 25.13
C TYR A 82 22.49 -0.03 25.85
N ALA A 83 22.57 1.22 26.30
CA ALA A 83 21.60 1.84 27.21
C ALA A 83 20.15 1.92 26.68
N PRO A 84 19.88 2.15 25.38
CA PRO A 84 18.51 2.19 24.86
C PRO A 84 17.83 0.81 24.80
N ILE A 85 18.62 -0.26 24.77
CA ILE A 85 18.15 -1.62 24.47
C ILE A 85 18.04 -2.47 25.76
N HIS A 86 18.88 -2.20 26.76
CA HIS A 86 18.96 -3.01 27.97
C HIS A 86 18.41 -2.27 29.20
N PRO A 87 17.56 -2.90 30.02
CA PRO A 87 17.19 -2.37 31.33
C PRO A 87 18.41 -2.16 32.23
N LYS A 88 18.29 -1.23 33.19
CA LYS A 88 19.31 -1.08 34.25
C LYS A 88 19.37 -2.36 35.09
N GLY A 89 20.57 -2.79 35.48
CA GLY A 89 20.78 -4.03 36.21
C GLY A 89 21.03 -5.26 35.33
N THR A 90 20.93 -5.16 34.00
CA THR A 90 21.08 -6.32 33.11
C THR A 90 22.49 -6.93 33.15
N ILE A 91 23.54 -6.13 33.34
CA ILE A 91 24.92 -6.65 33.47
C ILE A 91 25.05 -7.39 34.79
N GLU A 92 24.64 -6.77 35.90
CA GLU A 92 24.76 -7.31 37.25
C GLU A 92 23.98 -8.61 37.45
N ASN A 93 22.90 -8.81 36.69
CA ASN A 93 22.09 -10.02 36.78
C ASN A 93 22.58 -11.17 35.88
N ASN A 94 23.39 -10.90 34.86
CA ASN A 94 23.75 -11.90 33.84
C ASN A 94 25.26 -12.11 33.69
N LEU A 95 26.10 -11.20 34.21
CA LEU A 95 27.55 -11.27 34.15
C LEU A 95 28.10 -11.50 35.57
N PRO A 96 28.98 -12.49 35.79
CA PRO A 96 29.59 -12.72 37.11
C PRO A 96 30.45 -11.53 37.59
N GLU A 97 30.54 -11.31 38.90
CA GLU A 97 31.33 -10.20 39.48
C GLU A 97 32.81 -10.20 39.03
N GLU A 98 33.38 -11.37 38.73
CA GLU A 98 34.77 -11.48 38.22
C GLU A 98 35.00 -10.81 36.86
N CYS A 99 33.93 -10.60 36.07
CA CYS A 99 33.98 -9.92 34.78
C CYS A 99 33.93 -8.40 34.89
N HIS A 100 33.72 -7.84 36.09
CA HIS A 100 33.64 -6.40 36.34
C HIS A 100 35.04 -5.86 36.66
N LEU A 101 35.78 -5.43 35.64
CA LEU A 101 37.20 -5.10 35.76
C LEU A 101 37.46 -3.76 36.46
N GLY A 102 36.51 -2.82 36.38
CA GLY A 102 36.53 -1.54 37.08
C GLY A 102 36.33 -0.33 36.16
N ALA A 103 36.51 0.88 36.70
CA ALA A 103 36.28 2.12 35.95
C ALA A 103 37.37 2.40 34.91
N VAL A 104 36.99 2.89 33.73
CA VAL A 104 37.94 3.41 32.74
C VAL A 104 38.47 4.78 33.20
N ASP A 105 39.72 5.13 32.88
CA ASP A 105 40.27 6.47 33.12
C ASP A 105 39.63 7.49 32.16
N PRO A 106 38.79 8.43 32.66
CA PRO A 106 38.08 9.37 31.80
C PRO A 106 39.00 10.32 31.03
N THR A 107 40.25 10.51 31.49
CA THR A 107 41.24 11.39 30.84
C THR A 107 41.91 10.75 29.63
N THR A 108 41.74 9.43 29.48
CA THR A 108 42.30 8.65 28.35
C THR A 108 41.28 8.36 27.26
N LEU A 109 40.01 8.68 27.49
CA LEU A 109 38.97 8.57 26.47
C LEU A 109 39.18 9.65 25.40
N PRO A 110 39.09 9.32 24.10
CA PRO A 110 39.11 10.33 23.05
C PRO A 110 37.92 11.29 23.23
N GLU A 111 38.14 12.59 22.99
CA GLU A 111 37.04 13.55 22.82
C GLU A 111 36.24 13.12 21.57
N ILE A 112 35.05 12.58 21.77
CA ILE A 112 34.15 12.22 20.67
C ILE A 112 33.50 13.52 20.20
N GLU A 113 33.97 14.08 19.08
CA GLU A 113 33.14 14.98 18.29
C GLU A 113 31.98 14.13 17.73
N ASP A 114 30.84 14.14 18.41
CA ASP A 114 29.60 13.53 17.91
C ASP A 114 29.14 14.36 16.69
N GLU A 115 29.72 14.09 15.52
CA GLU A 115 29.16 14.55 14.26
C GLU A 115 27.79 13.90 14.08
N GLU A 116 26.75 14.68 14.36
CA GLU A 116 25.37 14.26 14.21
C GLU A 116 25.11 13.81 12.76
N ASN A 117 24.70 12.55 12.61
CA ASN A 117 24.41 12.00 11.29
C ASN A 117 23.12 12.62 10.70
N ASP A 118 22.91 12.49 9.40
CA ASP A 118 21.79 13.16 8.73
C ASP A 118 20.42 12.69 9.21
N GLU A 119 20.30 11.43 9.66
CA GLU A 119 19.08 10.90 10.28
C GLU A 119 18.79 11.58 11.62
N GLN A 120 19.80 11.72 12.48
CA GLN A 120 19.71 12.41 13.77
C GLN A 120 19.35 13.89 13.57
N LYS A 121 19.98 14.57 12.60
CA LYS A 121 19.64 15.96 12.22
C LYS A 121 18.17 16.08 11.83
N LYS A 122 17.70 15.21 10.92
CA LYS A 122 16.30 15.17 10.45
C LYS A 122 15.33 14.96 11.62
N ILE A 123 15.61 14.00 12.50
CA ILE A 123 14.79 13.70 13.67
C ILE A 123 14.76 14.87 14.66
N ARG A 124 15.90 15.52 14.93
CA ARG A 124 15.94 16.70 15.80
C ARG A 124 15.07 17.82 15.25
N ILE A 125 15.22 18.15 13.97
CA ILE A 125 14.42 19.19 13.30
C ILE A 125 12.93 18.81 13.34
N ALA A 126 12.56 17.55 13.10
CA ALA A 126 11.19 17.09 13.20
C ALA A 126 10.63 17.20 14.63
N ARG A 127 11.46 16.93 15.65
CA ARG A 127 11.09 17.08 17.07
C ARG A 127 10.95 18.54 17.50
N GLU A 128 11.76 19.44 16.95
CA GLU A 128 11.64 20.89 17.18
C GLU A 128 10.38 21.48 16.54
N ASN A 129 9.92 20.89 15.42
CA ASN A 129 8.75 21.31 14.67
C ASN A 129 7.49 20.47 14.97
N LEU A 130 7.43 19.83 16.14
CA LEU A 130 6.24 19.09 16.54
C LEU A 130 5.00 20.00 16.57
N PRO A 131 3.88 19.58 15.93
CA PRO A 131 2.67 20.36 16.01
C PRO A 131 2.17 20.42 17.48
N PRO A 132 1.36 21.42 17.85
CA PRO A 132 0.77 21.47 19.18
C PRO A 132 -0.03 20.19 19.46
N LEU A 133 0.00 19.67 20.69
CA LEU A 133 -0.68 18.42 21.06
C LEU A 133 -2.18 18.42 20.71
N GLY A 134 -2.84 19.59 20.74
CA GLY A 134 -4.25 19.75 20.35
C GLY A 134 -4.52 19.53 18.84
N ALA A 135 -3.49 19.55 17.99
CA ALA A 135 -3.58 19.20 16.57
C ALA A 135 -3.69 17.69 16.34
N MET A 136 -3.37 16.87 17.35
CA MET A 136 -3.62 15.43 17.31
C MET A 136 -5.13 15.22 17.53
N VAL A 137 -5.84 14.92 16.44
CA VAL A 137 -7.30 14.73 16.42
C VAL A 137 -7.69 13.27 16.27
N SER A 138 -6.73 12.41 15.86
CA SER A 138 -6.90 10.98 15.70
C SER A 138 -5.66 10.20 16.10
N LEU A 139 -5.80 8.90 16.35
CA LEU A 139 -4.65 8.03 16.63
C LEU A 139 -3.70 7.88 15.43
N GLU A 140 -4.21 8.08 14.21
CA GLU A 140 -3.44 8.02 12.96
C GLU A 140 -2.45 9.18 12.86
N ASP A 141 -2.76 10.33 13.46
CA ASP A 141 -1.86 11.49 13.45
C ASP A 141 -0.56 11.19 14.20
N PHE A 142 -0.62 10.44 15.31
CA PHE A 142 0.58 9.97 16.01
C PHE A 142 1.38 8.98 15.16
N GLU A 143 0.72 8.10 14.41
CA GLU A 143 1.37 7.13 13.52
C GLU A 143 2.10 7.83 12.37
N LYS A 144 1.46 8.84 11.75
CA LYS A 144 2.08 9.70 10.73
C LYS A 144 3.26 10.49 11.27
N LEU A 145 3.14 11.02 12.48
CA LEU A 145 4.22 11.78 13.11
C LEU A 145 5.39 10.87 13.48
N ALA A 146 5.12 9.65 13.93
CA ALA A 146 6.12 8.66 14.29
C ALA A 146 7.06 8.30 13.14
N THR A 147 6.64 8.42 11.87
CA THR A 147 7.53 8.19 10.71
C THR A 147 8.65 9.23 10.59
N GLN A 148 8.46 10.42 11.19
CA GLN A 148 9.37 11.55 11.08
C GLN A 148 10.30 11.71 12.28
N ILE A 149 9.85 11.27 13.47
CA ILE A 149 10.54 11.54 14.75
C ILE A 149 11.22 10.33 15.38
N LEU A 150 11.03 9.15 14.79
CA LEU A 150 11.66 7.91 15.24
C LEU A 150 12.84 7.57 14.34
N PRO A 151 13.94 7.04 14.90
CA PRO A 151 14.95 6.35 14.11
C PRO A 151 14.33 5.23 13.28
N ASN A 152 14.87 4.95 12.10
CA ASN A 152 14.39 3.91 11.20
C ASN A 152 14.28 2.55 11.90
N THR A 153 15.27 2.21 12.75
CA THR A 153 15.26 0.98 13.56
C THR A 153 14.10 0.92 14.56
N ALA A 154 13.79 2.03 15.24
CA ALA A 154 12.68 2.13 16.19
C ALA A 154 11.33 2.06 15.47
N TYR A 155 11.18 2.81 14.37
CA TYR A 155 9.97 2.80 13.56
C TYR A 155 9.72 1.42 12.93
N ALA A 156 10.75 0.78 12.38
CA ALA A 156 10.68 -0.58 11.85
C ALA A 156 10.29 -1.59 12.94
N TYR A 157 10.84 -1.46 14.16
CA TYR A 157 10.48 -2.33 15.28
C TYR A 157 9.01 -2.20 15.67
N TYR A 158 8.48 -0.98 15.79
CA TYR A 158 7.07 -0.76 16.17
C TYR A 158 6.09 -1.13 15.04
N SER A 159 6.37 -0.69 13.81
CA SER A 159 5.44 -0.81 12.68
C SER A 159 5.37 -2.22 12.09
N SER A 160 6.46 -2.98 12.15
CA SER A 160 6.54 -4.28 11.46
C SER A 160 5.62 -5.37 12.02
N ALA A 161 5.37 -6.36 11.17
CA ALA A 161 4.60 -7.57 11.43
C ALA A 161 5.29 -8.82 10.88
N GLY A 162 4.67 -10.00 11.05
CA GLY A 162 5.21 -11.27 10.59
C GLY A 162 5.09 -11.44 9.07
N ASP A 163 6.15 -11.98 8.46
CA ASP A 163 6.28 -12.29 7.03
C ASP A 163 5.82 -11.10 6.15
N ASP A 164 4.84 -11.31 5.27
CA ASP A 164 4.34 -10.30 4.33
C ASP A 164 3.44 -9.23 4.97
N GLU A 165 3.23 -9.30 6.29
CA GLU A 165 2.36 -8.40 7.05
C GLU A 165 0.86 -8.47 6.65
N ASN A 166 0.39 -9.60 6.10
CA ASN A 166 -1.02 -9.75 5.71
C ASN A 166 -1.96 -9.69 6.91
N THR A 167 -1.64 -10.40 8.00
CA THR A 167 -2.45 -10.35 9.24
C THR A 167 -2.48 -8.95 9.86
N LEU A 168 -1.42 -8.15 9.70
CA LEU A 168 -1.42 -6.76 10.18
C LEU A 168 -2.47 -5.92 9.43
N ARG A 169 -2.48 -6.00 8.09
CA ARG A 169 -3.47 -5.31 7.25
C ARG A 169 -4.89 -5.83 7.52
N GLU A 170 -5.04 -7.14 7.57
CA GLU A 170 -6.30 -7.82 7.84
C GLU A 170 -6.91 -7.43 9.21
N ASN A 171 -6.08 -7.32 10.24
CA ASN A 171 -6.52 -6.82 11.54
C ASN A 171 -7.12 -5.41 11.47
N VAL A 172 -6.63 -4.54 10.57
CA VAL A 172 -7.17 -3.18 10.38
C VAL A 172 -8.42 -3.23 9.50
N ASP A 173 -8.41 -4.02 8.44
CA ASP A 173 -9.50 -4.08 7.46
C ASP A 173 -10.75 -4.80 7.98
N ALA A 174 -10.61 -5.82 8.83
CA ALA A 174 -11.73 -6.59 9.35
C ALA A 174 -12.78 -5.72 10.07
N TRP A 175 -12.37 -4.66 10.76
CA TRP A 175 -13.29 -3.72 11.42
C TRP A 175 -14.26 -3.04 10.46
N LYS A 176 -13.92 -2.93 9.17
CA LYS A 176 -14.76 -2.31 8.12
C LYS A 176 -15.92 -3.21 7.70
N ARG A 177 -15.89 -4.51 8.03
CA ARG A 177 -16.95 -5.49 7.74
C ARG A 177 -18.16 -5.36 8.68
N TYR A 178 -18.03 -4.61 9.77
CA TYR A 178 -19.04 -4.49 10.81
C TYR A 178 -19.64 -3.09 10.83
N TRP A 179 -20.90 -2.99 10.41
CA TRP A 179 -21.63 -1.73 10.28
C TRP A 179 -22.63 -1.56 11.43
N PHE A 180 -22.81 -0.33 11.90
CA PHE A 180 -23.76 -0.03 12.96
C PHE A 180 -25.21 0.01 12.46
N ARG A 181 -26.13 -0.32 13.36
CA ARG A 181 -27.58 -0.17 13.21
C ARG A 181 -28.09 0.78 14.29
N PRO A 182 -27.90 2.10 14.13
CA PRO A 182 -28.21 3.09 15.16
C PRO A 182 -29.70 3.15 15.48
N ARG A 183 -30.02 3.46 16.74
CA ARG A 183 -31.38 3.68 17.22
C ARG A 183 -31.63 5.18 17.38
N VAL A 184 -32.56 5.71 16.62
CA VAL A 184 -32.94 7.14 16.66
C VAL A 184 -34.02 7.39 17.72
N LEU A 185 -34.16 8.66 18.12
CA LEU A 185 -35.14 9.11 19.13
C LEU A 185 -34.96 8.47 20.52
N VAL A 186 -33.72 8.17 20.89
CA VAL A 186 -33.32 7.76 22.25
C VAL A 186 -32.77 8.99 22.99
N ASP A 187 -33.09 9.16 24.26
CA ASP A 187 -32.48 10.21 25.09
C ASP A 187 -31.01 9.87 25.34
N ILE A 188 -30.13 10.65 24.74
CA ILE A 188 -28.66 10.47 24.75
C ILE A 188 -27.94 11.62 25.50
N THR A 189 -28.69 12.36 26.33
CA THR A 189 -28.16 13.53 27.05
C THR A 189 -27.08 13.16 28.07
N LYS A 190 -27.18 11.98 28.68
CA LYS A 190 -26.19 11.43 29.62
C LYS A 190 -25.67 10.11 29.09
N ILE A 191 -24.37 9.91 29.21
CA ILE A 191 -23.71 8.65 28.86
C ILE A 191 -22.79 8.18 29.99
N ASP A 192 -22.57 6.88 30.07
CA ASP A 192 -21.57 6.24 30.92
C ASP A 192 -20.67 5.33 30.06
N LEU A 193 -19.36 5.59 30.10
CA LEU A 193 -18.32 4.83 29.40
C LEU A 193 -17.54 3.92 30.35
N THR A 194 -17.85 3.93 31.65
CA THR A 194 -17.09 3.17 32.63
C THR A 194 -17.38 1.67 32.51
N THR A 195 -16.38 0.85 32.79
CA THR A 195 -16.52 -0.61 32.78
C THR A 195 -15.63 -1.24 33.84
N THR A 196 -15.56 -2.56 33.85
CA THR A 196 -14.64 -3.35 34.64
C THR A 196 -13.78 -4.23 33.74
N ILE A 197 -12.51 -4.40 34.08
CA ILE A 197 -11.57 -5.34 33.45
C ILE A 197 -11.02 -6.21 34.58
N MET A 198 -11.38 -7.49 34.59
CA MET A 198 -11.12 -8.42 35.71
C MET A 198 -11.69 -7.94 37.05
N GLY A 199 -12.86 -7.29 37.00
CA GLY A 199 -13.46 -6.66 38.19
C GLY A 199 -12.77 -5.37 38.67
N ILE A 200 -11.69 -4.93 38.01
CA ILE A 200 -11.03 -3.65 38.28
C ILE A 200 -11.78 -2.56 37.53
N LYS A 201 -12.13 -1.46 38.22
CA LYS A 201 -12.81 -0.33 37.60
C LYS A 201 -11.90 0.34 36.55
N SER A 202 -12.44 0.60 35.36
CA SER A 202 -11.78 1.34 34.29
C SER A 202 -12.66 2.49 33.83
N ALA A 203 -12.06 3.65 33.55
CA ALA A 203 -12.76 4.84 33.06
C ALA A 203 -13.36 4.61 31.66
N LEU A 204 -12.70 3.78 30.85
CA LEU A 204 -13.07 3.47 29.48
C LEU A 204 -12.95 1.96 29.20
N PRO A 205 -13.63 1.43 28.17
CA PRO A 205 -13.56 0.04 27.77
C PRO A 205 -12.32 -0.26 26.91
N ILE A 206 -11.19 0.36 27.25
CA ILE A 206 -9.91 0.16 26.58
C ILE A 206 -8.79 -0.07 27.60
N PHE A 207 -7.70 -0.69 27.17
CA PHE A 207 -6.47 -0.81 27.96
C PHE A 207 -5.24 -0.69 27.06
N ILE A 208 -4.10 -0.33 27.65
CA ILE A 208 -2.81 -0.36 26.95
C ILE A 208 -2.35 -1.81 26.90
N SER A 209 -2.32 -2.40 25.69
CA SER A 209 -1.86 -3.78 25.50
C SER A 209 -0.35 -3.86 25.73
N PRO A 210 0.18 -4.96 26.32
CA PRO A 210 1.61 -5.10 26.55
C PRO A 210 2.43 -4.94 25.27
N ALA A 211 3.34 -3.97 25.28
CA ALA A 211 4.29 -3.74 24.21
C ALA A 211 5.66 -3.44 24.81
N ALA A 212 6.69 -4.00 24.20
CA ALA A 212 8.08 -3.94 24.67
C ALA A 212 8.84 -2.79 24.00
N MET A 213 9.98 -2.42 24.59
CA MET A 213 10.97 -1.50 24.04
C MET A 213 10.47 -0.07 23.80
N ALA A 214 9.63 0.46 24.69
CA ALA A 214 9.12 1.83 24.55
C ALA A 214 10.24 2.91 24.58
N ARG A 215 11.40 2.59 25.18
CA ARG A 215 12.58 3.48 25.18
C ARG A 215 13.15 3.79 23.80
N LEU A 216 12.86 2.95 22.79
CA LEU A 216 13.26 3.23 21.41
C LEU A 216 12.61 4.51 20.86
N GLY A 217 11.47 4.92 21.41
CA GLY A 217 10.76 6.13 20.96
C GLY A 217 10.85 7.33 21.88
N HIS A 218 11.10 7.10 23.16
CA HIS A 218 11.22 8.16 24.17
C HIS A 218 12.03 7.68 25.38
N PRO A 219 12.96 8.48 25.95
CA PRO A 219 13.86 8.05 27.03
C PRO A 219 13.17 7.44 28.27
N LEU A 220 12.02 7.97 28.66
CA LEU A 220 11.21 7.42 29.77
C LEU A 220 10.47 6.12 29.45
N GLY A 221 10.31 5.76 28.17
CA GLY A 221 9.68 4.52 27.71
C GLY A 221 8.35 4.20 28.41
N GLU A 222 8.25 3.01 28.97
CA GLU A 222 7.02 2.49 29.58
C GLU A 222 6.54 3.29 30.80
N ILE A 223 7.41 4.08 31.45
CA ILE A 223 6.99 4.99 32.54
C ILE A 223 5.96 6.03 32.04
N ASN A 224 6.09 6.51 30.80
CA ASN A 224 5.10 7.40 30.19
C ASN A 224 3.73 6.73 30.08
N LEU A 225 3.71 5.45 29.69
CA LEU A 225 2.50 4.65 29.59
C LEU A 225 1.86 4.46 30.96
N THR A 226 2.67 4.19 31.99
CA THR A 226 2.20 4.05 33.37
C THR A 226 1.57 5.32 33.89
N LYS A 227 2.24 6.47 33.77
CA LYS A 227 1.70 7.75 34.24
C LYS A 227 0.45 8.18 33.47
N GLY A 228 0.48 8.04 32.14
CA GLY A 228 -0.66 8.40 31.28
C GLY A 228 -1.90 7.53 31.54
N ALA A 229 -1.71 6.22 31.77
CA ALA A 229 -2.80 5.33 32.17
C ALA A 229 -3.37 5.71 33.54
N ALA A 230 -2.51 6.08 34.50
CA ALA A 230 -2.92 6.53 35.83
C ALA A 230 -3.81 7.79 35.76
N GLN A 231 -3.37 8.80 35.00
CA GLN A 231 -4.05 10.07 34.88
C GLN A 231 -5.43 9.94 34.22
N THR A 232 -5.59 8.97 33.32
CA THR A 232 -6.82 8.76 32.55
C THR A 232 -7.71 7.65 33.13
N GLY A 233 -7.22 6.91 34.13
CA GLY A 233 -7.99 5.87 34.81
C GLY A 233 -8.23 4.61 33.96
N ILE A 234 -7.37 4.33 32.98
CA ILE A 234 -7.37 3.07 32.22
C ILE A 234 -6.29 2.12 32.74
N ILE A 235 -6.38 0.84 32.37
CA ILE A 235 -5.43 -0.19 32.80
C ILE A 235 -4.27 -0.30 31.81
N GLN A 236 -3.07 -0.56 32.33
CA GLN A 236 -1.88 -0.90 31.55
C GLN A 236 -1.51 -2.38 31.72
N GLY A 237 -1.30 -3.06 30.60
CA GLY A 237 -0.54 -4.31 30.53
C GLY A 237 0.95 -4.02 30.32
N ILE A 238 1.81 -4.54 31.18
CA ILE A 238 3.27 -4.36 31.14
C ILE A 238 3.91 -5.60 30.53
N SER A 239 4.76 -5.45 29.52
CA SER A 239 5.46 -6.57 28.88
C SER A 239 6.53 -7.18 29.78
N SER A 240 6.74 -8.51 29.68
CA SER A 240 7.93 -9.18 30.22
C SER A 240 9.24 -8.62 29.64
N ASN A 241 9.18 -8.09 28.41
CA ASN A 241 10.32 -7.52 27.69
C ASN A 241 10.28 -5.98 27.67
N ALA A 242 9.68 -5.35 28.68
CA ALA A 242 9.69 -3.89 28.80
C ALA A 242 11.15 -3.37 28.87
N SER A 243 11.40 -2.20 28.28
CA SER A 243 12.72 -1.54 28.37
C SER A 243 12.97 -0.88 29.74
N CYS A 244 11.91 -0.58 30.49
CA CYS A 244 12.00 -0.19 31.89
C CYS A 244 11.85 -1.42 32.80
N THR A 245 12.49 -1.37 33.98
CA THR A 245 12.33 -2.41 35.00
C THR A 245 10.92 -2.35 35.63
N LEU A 246 10.47 -3.47 36.19
CA LEU A 246 9.17 -3.53 36.87
C LEU A 246 9.12 -2.58 38.08
N GLU A 247 10.24 -2.45 38.79
CA GLU A 247 10.40 -1.52 39.90
C GLU A 247 10.23 -0.07 39.45
N GLU A 248 10.93 0.37 38.39
CA GLU A 248 10.80 1.74 37.86
C GLU A 248 9.35 2.08 37.49
N MET A 249 8.64 1.15 36.86
CA MET A 249 7.22 1.33 36.52
C MET A 249 6.31 1.31 37.75
N CYS A 250 6.57 0.43 38.72
CA CYS A 250 5.79 0.38 39.97
C CYS A 250 6.04 1.60 40.86
N ASP A 251 7.23 2.19 40.83
CA ASP A 251 7.56 3.43 41.54
C ASP A 251 6.90 4.66 40.88
N ALA A 252 6.74 4.63 39.56
CA ALA A 252 6.02 5.67 38.81
C ALA A 252 4.48 5.55 38.92
N ARG A 253 3.97 4.48 39.54
CA ARG A 253 2.55 4.17 39.67
C ARG A 253 1.85 5.12 40.64
N SER A 254 0.66 5.60 40.28
CA SER A 254 -0.20 6.33 41.23
C SER A 254 -0.75 5.41 42.33
N PRO A 255 -1.12 5.93 43.51
CA PRO A 255 -1.78 5.13 44.53
C PRO A 255 -3.01 4.39 43.97
N ASP A 256 -3.10 3.09 44.24
CA ASP A 256 -4.19 2.20 43.78
C ASP A 256 -4.33 2.01 42.26
N GLN A 257 -3.40 2.52 41.44
CA GLN A 257 -3.44 2.27 40.00
C GLN A 257 -3.22 0.77 39.71
N PRO A 258 -4.11 0.16 38.90
CA PRO A 258 -3.98 -1.25 38.54
C PRO A 258 -2.93 -1.47 37.46
N LEU A 259 -2.07 -2.46 37.66
CA LEU A 259 -1.11 -2.91 36.65
C LEU A 259 -1.25 -4.42 36.43
N ILE A 260 -1.25 -4.83 35.16
CA ILE A 260 -1.30 -6.25 34.76
C ILE A 260 0.05 -6.61 34.16
N PHE A 261 0.64 -7.72 34.61
CA PHE A 261 1.92 -8.18 34.07
C PHE A 261 1.71 -9.20 32.96
N GLN A 262 2.31 -8.98 31.80
CA GLN A 262 2.35 -9.96 30.74
C GLN A 262 3.51 -10.92 30.96
N LEU A 263 3.22 -12.22 30.96
CA LEU A 263 4.18 -13.29 31.21
C LEU A 263 4.45 -14.09 29.93
N TYR A 264 5.74 -14.30 29.63
CA TYR A 264 6.22 -15.39 28.79
C TYR A 264 6.84 -16.47 29.68
N LEU A 265 6.46 -17.74 29.49
CA LEU A 265 7.13 -18.82 30.20
C LEU A 265 8.52 -19.06 29.62
N ASN A 266 9.49 -19.18 30.52
CA ASN A 266 10.86 -19.53 30.19
C ASN A 266 11.00 -21.06 30.07
N TRP A 267 11.92 -21.55 29.22
CA TRP A 267 12.32 -22.96 29.20
C TRP A 267 12.66 -23.49 30.59
N ASP A 268 13.35 -22.68 31.39
CA ASP A 268 13.51 -22.91 32.81
C ASP A 268 12.30 -22.37 33.59
N ARG A 269 11.41 -23.28 33.98
CA ARG A 269 10.20 -22.94 34.74
C ARG A 269 10.53 -22.32 36.11
N GLN A 270 11.71 -22.54 36.69
CA GLN A 270 12.08 -21.88 37.96
C GLN A 270 12.21 -20.37 37.80
N LYS A 271 12.84 -19.90 36.71
CA LYS A 271 12.88 -18.46 36.37
C LYS A 271 11.48 -17.85 36.22
N SER A 272 10.53 -18.65 35.71
CA SER A 272 9.13 -18.24 35.62
C SER A 272 8.45 -18.16 37.00
N VAL A 273 8.83 -19.00 37.96
CA VAL A 273 8.34 -18.90 39.34
C VAL A 273 8.88 -17.64 40.03
N GLU A 274 10.16 -17.33 39.85
CA GLU A 274 10.80 -16.15 40.43
C GLU A 274 10.15 -14.84 39.95
N ILE A 275 9.90 -14.71 38.64
CA ILE A 275 9.23 -13.52 38.10
C ILE A 275 7.78 -13.41 38.61
N VAL A 276 7.06 -14.52 38.74
CA VAL A 276 5.69 -14.52 39.30
C VAL A 276 5.70 -14.07 40.76
N ARG A 277 6.65 -14.55 41.58
CA ARG A 277 6.80 -14.10 42.97
C ARG A 277 7.15 -12.62 43.07
N LYS A 278 7.97 -12.12 42.15
CA LYS A 278 8.31 -10.69 42.05
C LYS A 278 7.07 -9.85 41.73
N VAL A 279 6.25 -10.29 40.77
CA VAL A 279 4.98 -9.64 40.39
C VAL A 279 3.98 -9.59 41.56
N GLU A 280 3.89 -10.68 42.34
CA GLU A 280 3.09 -10.71 43.57
C GLU A 280 3.62 -9.74 44.64
N ALA A 281 4.95 -9.70 44.84
CA ALA A 281 5.58 -8.79 45.80
C ALA A 281 5.35 -7.32 45.45
N LEU A 282 5.33 -6.98 44.15
CA LEU A 282 5.03 -5.66 43.62
C LEU A 282 3.52 -5.33 43.62
N LYS A 283 2.67 -6.23 44.12
CA LYS A 283 1.22 -6.06 44.24
C LYS A 283 0.56 -5.67 42.92
N MET A 284 0.92 -6.38 41.85
CA MET A 284 0.23 -6.27 40.56
C MET A 284 -1.10 -7.02 40.61
N ASN A 285 -2.02 -6.69 39.70
CA ASN A 285 -3.44 -7.09 39.81
C ASN A 285 -3.80 -8.34 39.00
N GLY A 286 -2.91 -8.83 38.16
CA GLY A 286 -3.16 -10.02 37.35
C GLY A 286 -1.98 -10.35 36.44
N ILE A 287 -2.03 -11.55 35.87
CA ILE A 287 -1.04 -12.07 34.94
C ILE A 287 -1.70 -12.35 33.59
N MET A 288 -1.16 -11.75 32.55
CA MET A 288 -1.53 -11.97 31.16
C MET A 288 -0.54 -12.94 30.51
N PHE A 289 -0.86 -14.23 30.58
CA PHE A 289 -0.04 -15.30 30.01
C PHE A 289 -0.17 -15.32 28.49
N THR A 290 0.93 -15.01 27.79
CA THR A 290 0.95 -14.89 26.33
C THR A 290 1.32 -16.23 25.68
N VAL A 291 0.45 -16.72 24.79
CA VAL A 291 0.57 -18.04 24.16
C VAL A 291 0.68 -18.00 22.62
N ASP A 292 0.55 -16.82 22.00
CA ASP A 292 0.67 -16.61 20.55
C ASP A 292 2.11 -16.40 20.05
N ALA A 293 3.10 -16.40 20.96
CA ALA A 293 4.52 -16.27 20.62
C ALA A 293 5.44 -17.32 21.27
N PRO A 294 5.17 -18.63 21.11
CA PRO A 294 6.10 -19.68 21.53
C PRO A 294 7.40 -19.68 20.70
N VAL A 295 7.35 -19.14 19.49
CA VAL A 295 8.47 -18.91 18.58
C VAL A 295 8.36 -17.47 18.06
N PRO A 296 9.46 -16.71 17.93
CA PRO A 296 9.40 -15.35 17.39
C PRO A 296 8.90 -15.34 15.94
N GLY A 297 7.96 -14.45 15.62
CA GLY A 297 7.57 -14.18 14.23
C GLY A 297 8.71 -13.54 13.44
N LYS A 298 8.79 -13.87 12.15
CA LYS A 298 9.80 -13.32 11.23
C LYS A 298 9.39 -11.91 10.78
N ARG A 299 9.98 -10.87 11.37
CA ARG A 299 9.64 -9.47 11.05
C ARG A 299 10.63 -8.88 10.07
N GLU A 300 10.34 -8.97 8.77
CA GLU A 300 11.33 -8.67 7.72
C GLU A 300 11.79 -7.21 7.70
N ARG A 301 10.88 -6.24 7.92
CA ARG A 301 11.25 -4.81 8.01
C ARG A 301 12.21 -4.54 9.18
N ASP A 302 12.02 -5.22 10.31
CA ASP A 302 12.91 -5.11 11.48
C ASP A 302 14.29 -5.71 11.22
N LEU A 303 14.38 -6.75 10.37
CA LEU A 303 15.65 -7.34 9.94
C LEU A 303 16.38 -6.39 8.98
N ARG A 304 15.67 -5.85 7.97
CA ARG A 304 16.22 -4.92 6.97
C ARG A 304 16.73 -3.62 7.56
N ALA A 305 16.06 -3.08 8.58
CA ALA A 305 16.42 -1.80 9.18
C ALA A 305 17.82 -1.76 9.85
N LYS A 306 18.48 -2.90 10.07
CA LYS A 306 19.84 -2.97 10.64
C LYS A 306 20.98 -2.97 9.61
N GLY A 307 20.70 -3.13 8.31
CA GLY A 307 21.64 -2.85 7.21
C GLY A 307 22.88 -3.74 7.03
N ASP A 308 23.39 -4.45 8.06
CA ASP A 308 24.61 -5.27 7.93
C ASP A 308 24.32 -6.70 7.42
N PHE A 309 24.21 -6.89 6.10
CA PHE A 309 24.01 -8.21 5.48
C PHE A 309 25.30 -8.93 5.05
N ASP A 310 26.47 -8.35 5.35
CA ASP A 310 27.77 -8.93 5.05
C ASP A 310 28.08 -10.11 5.99
N ASP A 311 27.65 -11.33 5.66
CA ASP A 311 28.30 -12.57 6.15
C ASP A 311 27.79 -13.86 5.45
N GLU A 312 28.74 -14.75 5.10
CA GLU A 312 28.55 -16.10 4.52
C GLU A 312 27.78 -17.09 5.45
N ASP A 313 27.35 -16.66 6.64
CA ASP A 313 26.79 -17.51 7.71
C ASP A 313 25.32 -17.18 8.10
N GLY A 314 24.63 -16.37 7.29
CA GLY A 314 23.17 -16.21 7.39
C GLY A 314 22.67 -15.14 8.37
N GLY A 315 22.69 -13.88 7.94
CA GLY A 315 21.71 -12.84 8.27
C GLY A 315 21.83 -12.07 9.60
N THR A 316 21.58 -10.76 9.55
CA THR A 316 21.50 -9.83 10.70
C THR A 316 20.25 -10.10 11.57
N LYS A 317 20.40 -10.08 12.90
CA LYS A 317 19.27 -10.19 13.84
C LYS A 317 18.61 -8.84 14.12
N GLY A 318 17.33 -8.69 13.78
CA GLY A 318 16.50 -7.52 14.12
C GLY A 318 16.25 -7.38 15.63
N VAL A 319 15.66 -6.26 16.07
CA VAL A 319 15.39 -6.00 17.50
C VAL A 319 14.48 -7.06 18.12
N ALA A 320 13.50 -7.65 17.40
CA ALA A 320 12.67 -8.72 18.00
C ALA A 320 13.45 -9.99 18.27
N GLN A 321 14.32 -10.37 17.34
CA GLN A 321 15.09 -11.60 17.48
C GLN A 321 16.09 -11.47 18.64
N ALA A 322 16.59 -10.25 18.90
CA ALA A 322 17.50 -9.98 20.01
C ALA A 322 16.85 -10.14 21.39
N ILE A 323 15.57 -9.82 21.54
CA ILE A 323 14.83 -9.90 22.82
C ILE A 323 13.99 -11.19 22.96
N SER A 324 14.23 -12.17 22.09
CA SER A 324 13.50 -13.44 22.03
C SER A 324 14.45 -14.64 22.20
N GLY A 325 13.90 -15.85 22.25
CA GLY A 325 14.64 -17.11 22.32
C GLY A 325 14.65 -17.81 23.68
N TYR A 326 14.30 -17.09 24.76
CA TYR A 326 14.14 -17.70 26.08
C TYR A 326 12.73 -18.29 26.31
N GLN A 327 11.76 -17.88 25.49
CA GLN A 327 10.38 -18.33 25.60
C GLN A 327 10.29 -19.83 25.29
N ALA A 328 9.54 -20.54 26.12
CA ALA A 328 9.33 -21.97 25.95
C ALA A 328 8.39 -22.23 24.78
N ALA A 329 8.81 -23.10 23.85
CA ALA A 329 8.00 -23.48 22.71
C ALA A 329 7.07 -24.68 22.99
N ASP A 330 7.24 -25.32 24.15
CA ASP A 330 6.51 -26.53 24.57
C ASP A 330 5.23 -26.23 25.38
N LEU A 331 4.67 -25.02 25.24
CA LEU A 331 3.49 -24.59 25.97
C LEU A 331 2.29 -25.52 25.72
N SER A 332 1.55 -25.80 26.78
CA SER A 332 0.36 -26.62 26.75
C SER A 332 -0.68 -26.14 27.75
N TRP A 333 -1.91 -26.66 27.65
CA TRP A 333 -2.96 -26.39 28.64
C TRP A 333 -2.60 -26.86 30.06
N LYS A 334 -1.61 -27.76 30.23
CA LYS A 334 -1.10 -28.15 31.55
C LYS A 334 -0.35 -27.01 32.24
N ASP A 335 0.26 -26.11 31.47
CA ASP A 335 0.98 -24.95 32.02
C ASP A 335 0.01 -23.94 32.64
N VAL A 336 -1.24 -23.85 32.15
CA VAL A 336 -2.30 -23.04 32.77
C VAL A 336 -2.66 -23.57 34.17
N GLU A 337 -2.82 -24.89 34.30
CA GLU A 337 -3.07 -25.53 35.59
C GLU A 337 -1.87 -25.40 36.53
N TRP A 338 -0.65 -25.54 36.01
CA TRP A 338 0.57 -25.33 36.78
C TRP A 338 0.71 -23.89 37.29
N LEU A 339 0.44 -22.87 36.45
CA LEU A 339 0.48 -21.46 36.86
C LEU A 339 -0.44 -21.20 38.06
N LYS A 340 -1.62 -21.82 38.10
CA LYS A 340 -2.55 -21.71 39.23
C LYS A 340 -2.05 -22.34 40.52
N THR A 341 -1.07 -23.24 40.44
CA THR A 341 -0.44 -23.81 41.65
C THR A 341 0.61 -22.89 42.27
N ILE A 342 1.12 -21.93 41.51
CA ILE A 342 2.22 -21.06 41.96
C ILE A 342 1.77 -19.63 42.29
N THR A 343 0.59 -19.20 41.85
CA THR A 343 0.02 -17.88 42.14
C THR A 343 -1.50 -17.88 42.26
N ASP A 344 -2.02 -16.99 43.11
CA ASP A 344 -3.45 -16.72 43.26
C ASP A 344 -3.93 -15.52 42.41
N LEU A 345 -3.02 -14.88 41.66
CA LEU A 345 -3.37 -13.73 40.82
C LEU A 345 -4.32 -14.14 39.68
N PRO A 346 -5.29 -13.28 39.31
CA PRO A 346 -6.12 -13.48 38.13
C PRO A 346 -5.30 -13.76 36.87
N LEU A 347 -5.61 -14.88 36.20
CA LEU A 347 -4.99 -15.25 34.93
C LEU A 347 -5.84 -14.80 33.74
N ILE A 348 -5.16 -14.18 32.76
CA ILE A 348 -5.68 -13.87 31.44
C ILE A 348 -4.85 -14.65 30.42
N ILE A 349 -5.48 -15.42 29.53
CA ILE A 349 -4.77 -16.05 28.42
C ILE A 349 -4.80 -15.09 27.22
N LYS A 350 -3.64 -14.58 26.81
CA LYS A 350 -3.50 -13.70 25.64
C LYS A 350 -2.98 -14.48 24.44
N GLY A 351 -3.64 -14.34 23.29
CA GLY A 351 -3.21 -14.97 22.04
C GLY A 351 -4.16 -16.07 21.55
N VAL A 352 -5.39 -16.10 22.07
CA VAL A 352 -6.43 -17.05 21.63
C VAL A 352 -6.91 -16.64 20.24
N GLN A 353 -6.92 -17.58 19.30
CA GLN A 353 -7.20 -17.32 17.89
C GLN A 353 -8.29 -18.23 17.30
N SER A 354 -8.94 -19.04 18.14
CA SER A 354 -9.96 -20.02 17.72
C SER A 354 -11.09 -20.14 18.75
N VAL A 355 -12.25 -20.63 18.30
CA VAL A 355 -13.41 -20.92 19.16
C VAL A 355 -13.10 -22.08 20.11
N GLU A 356 -12.36 -23.09 19.63
CA GLU A 356 -11.97 -24.27 20.37
C GLU A 356 -11.12 -23.91 21.59
N ASP A 357 -10.12 -23.04 21.40
CA ASP A 357 -9.24 -22.62 22.48
C ASP A 357 -9.96 -21.69 23.47
N ALA A 358 -10.92 -20.88 23.00
CA ALA A 358 -11.78 -20.10 23.88
C ALA A 358 -12.63 -21.01 24.80
N LYS A 359 -13.17 -22.12 24.27
CA LYS A 359 -13.88 -23.14 25.08
C LYS A 359 -12.96 -23.83 26.08
N LEU A 360 -11.71 -24.11 25.71
CA LEU A 360 -10.72 -24.71 26.62
C LEU A 360 -10.31 -23.74 27.74
N ALA A 361 -10.13 -22.46 27.42
CA ALA A 361 -9.87 -21.43 28.43
C ALA A 361 -11.02 -21.31 29.42
N ALA A 362 -12.27 -21.30 28.92
CA ALA A 362 -13.46 -21.26 29.76
C ALA A 362 -13.55 -22.46 30.72
N LYS A 363 -13.30 -23.67 30.22
CA LYS A 363 -13.22 -24.90 31.04
C LYS A 363 -12.09 -24.88 32.06
N SER A 364 -10.97 -24.28 31.69
CA SER A 364 -9.83 -24.14 32.59
C SER A 364 -10.16 -23.21 33.75
N GLY A 365 -11.14 -22.28 33.62
CA GLY A 365 -11.54 -21.38 34.70
C GLY A 365 -10.56 -20.23 34.92
N VAL A 366 -9.95 -19.72 33.85
CA VAL A 366 -9.22 -18.44 33.87
C VAL A 366 -10.20 -17.27 33.94
N LYS A 367 -9.74 -16.07 34.32
CA LYS A 367 -10.63 -14.91 34.50
C LYS A 367 -11.02 -14.23 33.21
N ALA A 368 -10.11 -14.23 32.24
CA ALA A 368 -10.37 -13.66 30.93
C ALA A 368 -9.50 -14.29 29.83
N ILE A 369 -9.86 -14.00 28.58
CA ILE A 369 -9.02 -14.25 27.41
C ILE A 369 -8.84 -12.97 26.60
N VAL A 370 -7.72 -12.83 25.91
CA VAL A 370 -7.52 -11.82 24.86
C VAL A 370 -7.45 -12.53 23.51
N LEU A 371 -8.43 -12.26 22.66
CA LEU A 371 -8.39 -12.64 21.26
C LEU A 371 -7.36 -11.76 20.57
N SER A 372 -6.27 -12.37 20.12
CA SER A 372 -5.09 -11.68 19.63
C SER A 372 -4.26 -12.61 18.76
N ASN A 373 -3.72 -12.05 17.68
CA ASN A 373 -2.66 -12.64 16.87
C ASN A 373 -1.35 -11.83 17.03
N HIS A 374 -1.15 -11.29 18.24
CA HIS A 374 -0.02 -10.43 18.58
C HIS A 374 0.09 -9.14 17.74
N GLY A 375 -1.05 -8.59 17.30
CA GLY A 375 -1.08 -7.44 16.39
C GLY A 375 -0.47 -7.74 15.02
N GLY A 376 -0.60 -8.99 14.56
CA GLY A 376 -0.07 -9.51 13.29
C GLY A 376 1.43 -9.80 13.29
N ARG A 377 2.10 -9.79 14.44
CA ARG A 377 3.57 -9.92 14.53
C ARG A 377 4.09 -11.36 14.52
N GLN A 378 3.17 -12.33 14.58
CA GLN A 378 3.48 -13.74 14.77
C GLN A 378 3.12 -14.53 13.50
N LEU A 379 2.09 -15.39 13.53
CA LEU A 379 1.66 -16.16 12.37
C LEU A 379 1.00 -15.25 11.32
N ASN A 380 1.58 -15.18 10.12
CA ASN A 380 0.92 -14.53 8.98
C ASN A 380 -0.27 -15.38 8.50
N PHE A 381 -1.32 -14.74 7.98
CA PHE A 381 -2.64 -15.33 7.70
C PHE A 381 -3.41 -15.85 8.92
N ALA A 382 -3.00 -15.51 10.14
CA ALA A 382 -3.88 -15.65 11.31
C ALA A 382 -5.13 -14.77 11.17
N PRO A 383 -6.31 -15.24 11.64
CA PRO A 383 -7.57 -14.51 11.51
C PRO A 383 -7.55 -13.20 12.31
N ALA A 384 -8.34 -12.21 11.86
CA ALA A 384 -8.53 -10.99 12.62
C ALA A 384 -9.29 -11.27 13.92
N SER A 385 -8.86 -10.66 15.02
CA SER A 385 -9.41 -10.94 16.35
C SER A 385 -10.91 -10.60 16.48
N ILE A 386 -11.42 -9.61 15.73
CA ILE A 386 -12.87 -9.31 15.70
C ILE A 386 -13.68 -10.41 14.99
N ASP A 387 -13.11 -11.08 13.99
CA ASP A 387 -13.79 -12.18 13.32
C ASP A 387 -13.86 -13.41 14.22
N VAL A 388 -12.79 -13.71 14.96
CA VAL A 388 -12.81 -14.74 16.01
C VAL A 388 -13.82 -14.39 17.10
N LEU A 389 -13.94 -13.11 17.48
CA LEU A 389 -14.96 -12.67 18.45
C LEU A 389 -16.38 -12.95 17.95
N ARG A 390 -16.64 -12.69 16.67
CA ARG A 390 -17.93 -12.99 16.03
C ARG A 390 -18.18 -14.50 16.01
N GLU A 391 -17.20 -15.30 15.63
CA GLU A 391 -17.29 -16.77 15.62
C GLU A 391 -17.62 -17.32 17.02
N ILE A 392 -16.94 -16.85 18.07
CA ILE A 392 -17.26 -17.23 19.45
C ILE A 392 -18.69 -16.83 19.82
N ARG A 393 -19.15 -15.65 19.41
CA ARG A 393 -20.55 -15.22 19.65
C ARG A 393 -21.57 -16.10 18.95
N GLU A 394 -21.25 -16.60 17.75
CA GLU A 394 -22.14 -17.45 16.94
C GLU A 394 -22.12 -18.92 17.40
N GLU A 395 -20.94 -19.46 17.74
CA GLU A 395 -20.72 -20.90 17.95
C GLU A 395 -20.46 -21.32 19.40
N ALA A 396 -20.18 -20.36 20.28
CA ALA A 396 -19.78 -20.58 21.67
C ALA A 396 -20.24 -19.44 22.62
N PRO A 397 -21.50 -18.97 22.54
CA PRO A 397 -21.96 -17.84 23.34
C PRO A 397 -21.82 -18.06 24.85
N GLU A 398 -21.81 -19.31 25.30
CA GLU A 398 -21.61 -19.70 26.71
C GLU A 398 -20.23 -19.28 27.28
N VAL A 399 -19.24 -18.97 26.41
CA VAL A 399 -17.92 -18.48 26.84
C VAL A 399 -18.05 -17.13 27.55
N PHE A 400 -18.93 -16.26 27.06
CA PHE A 400 -19.14 -14.91 27.63
C PHE A 400 -19.79 -14.94 29.02
N ASP A 401 -20.46 -16.04 29.38
CA ASP A 401 -21.06 -16.23 30.70
C ASP A 401 -20.03 -16.78 31.72
N GLN A 402 -18.92 -17.34 31.25
CA GLN A 402 -17.93 -18.05 32.08
C GLN A 402 -16.69 -17.19 32.38
N LEU A 403 -16.27 -16.35 31.44
CA LEU A 403 -15.10 -15.48 31.57
C LEU A 403 -15.27 -14.17 30.78
N GLU A 404 -14.42 -13.19 31.08
CA GLU A 404 -14.38 -11.95 30.30
C GLU A 404 -13.61 -12.16 28.99
N VAL A 405 -14.14 -11.65 27.87
CA VAL A 405 -13.47 -11.72 26.56
C VAL A 405 -12.96 -10.33 26.19
N TYR A 406 -11.67 -10.21 25.91
CA TYR A 406 -11.04 -8.99 25.40
C TYR A 406 -10.55 -9.21 23.98
N VAL A 407 -10.31 -8.12 23.26
CA VAL A 407 -9.80 -8.16 21.87
C VAL A 407 -8.70 -7.14 21.69
N ASP A 408 -7.65 -7.47 20.95
CA ASP A 408 -6.71 -6.49 20.40
C ASP A 408 -6.40 -6.75 18.91
N GLY A 409 -5.66 -5.83 18.29
CA GLY A 409 -5.24 -5.94 16.89
C GLY A 409 -5.99 -4.98 15.97
N GLY A 410 -5.25 -4.14 15.25
CA GLY A 410 -5.79 -3.26 14.20
C GLY A 410 -6.73 -2.12 14.61
N VAL A 411 -7.13 -2.05 15.89
CA VAL A 411 -7.99 -0.99 16.45
C VAL A 411 -7.35 0.39 16.27
N ARG A 412 -8.07 1.35 15.69
CA ARG A 412 -7.60 2.74 15.48
C ARG A 412 -8.65 3.80 15.81
N ARG A 413 -9.92 3.44 15.95
CA ARG A 413 -11.03 4.36 16.25
C ARG A 413 -11.86 3.86 17.44
N GLY A 414 -12.52 4.79 18.15
CA GLY A 414 -13.51 4.48 19.17
C GLY A 414 -14.70 3.68 18.61
N THR A 415 -15.02 3.84 17.32
CA THR A 415 -16.02 3.01 16.64
C THR A 415 -15.59 1.55 16.51
N ASP A 416 -14.30 1.25 16.39
CA ASP A 416 -13.81 -0.13 16.39
C ASP A 416 -14.04 -0.78 17.76
N VAL A 417 -13.75 -0.03 18.82
CA VAL A 417 -14.03 -0.44 20.20
C VAL A 417 -15.52 -0.73 20.38
N LEU A 418 -16.41 0.17 19.97
CA LEU A 418 -17.87 -0.05 20.06
C LEU A 418 -18.34 -1.29 19.29
N LYS A 419 -17.75 -1.61 18.13
CA LYS A 419 -18.09 -2.85 17.39
C LYS A 419 -17.73 -4.09 18.22
N ALA A 420 -16.54 -4.15 18.80
CA ALA A 420 -16.15 -5.27 19.66
C ALA A 420 -17.08 -5.39 20.88
N LEU A 421 -17.44 -4.27 21.52
CA LEU A 421 -18.37 -4.27 22.66
C LEU A 421 -19.77 -4.74 22.28
N CYS A 422 -20.28 -4.37 21.11
CA CYS A 422 -21.55 -4.90 20.60
C CYS A 422 -21.52 -6.43 20.40
N LEU A 423 -20.39 -7.00 19.98
CA LEU A 423 -20.23 -8.46 19.90
C LEU A 423 -20.00 -9.11 21.29
N GLY A 424 -19.80 -8.28 22.32
CA GLY A 424 -19.74 -8.63 23.73
C GLY A 424 -18.32 -8.84 24.26
N ALA A 425 -17.31 -8.28 23.61
CA ALA A 425 -16.05 -8.02 24.28
C ALA A 425 -16.29 -7.10 25.49
N LYS A 426 -15.51 -7.28 26.56
CA LYS A 426 -15.59 -6.46 27.77
C LYS A 426 -14.69 -5.22 27.72
N ALA A 427 -13.56 -5.33 27.02
CA ALA A 427 -12.61 -4.25 26.77
C ALA A 427 -11.73 -4.55 25.56
N VAL A 428 -11.10 -3.51 25.01
CA VAL A 428 -10.29 -3.58 23.79
C VAL A 428 -8.87 -3.05 24.04
N GLY A 429 -7.86 -3.83 23.67
CA GLY A 429 -6.45 -3.48 23.84
C GLY A 429 -5.88 -2.76 22.62
N LEU A 430 -5.01 -1.77 22.86
CA LEU A 430 -4.25 -1.09 21.81
C LEU A 430 -2.75 -1.10 22.16
N GLY A 431 -1.89 -1.37 21.18
CA GLY A 431 -0.43 -1.38 21.32
C GLY A 431 0.23 -0.21 20.58
N ARG A 432 0.39 -0.35 19.26
CA ARG A 432 1.09 0.62 18.39
C ARG A 432 0.65 2.08 18.58
N PRO A 433 -0.65 2.43 18.64
CA PRO A 433 -1.04 3.83 18.86
C PRO A 433 -0.46 4.45 20.13
N PHE A 434 -0.37 3.70 21.22
CA PHE A 434 0.23 4.20 22.46
C PHE A 434 1.76 4.30 22.38
N LEU A 435 2.42 3.39 21.65
CA LEU A 435 3.85 3.51 21.37
C LEU A 435 4.16 4.75 20.54
N TYR A 436 3.36 5.06 19.52
CA TYR A 436 3.54 6.27 18.72
C TYR A 436 3.25 7.53 19.53
N ALA A 437 2.15 7.55 20.30
CA ALA A 437 1.77 8.69 21.12
C ALA A 437 2.82 9.03 22.18
N GLN A 438 3.36 8.01 22.89
CA GLN A 438 4.42 8.23 23.88
C GLN A 438 5.75 8.62 23.23
N SER A 439 6.03 8.16 22.01
CA SER A 439 7.23 8.55 21.26
C SER A 439 7.20 10.04 20.88
N ALA A 440 6.02 10.55 20.53
CA ALA A 440 5.83 11.92 20.08
C ALA A 440 5.77 12.94 21.22
N TYR A 441 4.97 12.69 22.25
CA TYR A 441 4.70 13.69 23.30
C TYR A 441 4.82 13.12 24.73
N GLY A 442 5.49 11.97 24.89
CA GLY A 442 5.67 11.33 26.18
C GLY A 442 4.33 11.02 26.88
N GLU A 443 4.28 11.23 28.19
CA GLU A 443 3.09 11.06 29.02
C GLU A 443 1.86 11.82 28.47
N GLN A 444 2.03 13.07 28.03
CA GLN A 444 0.91 13.88 27.53
C GLN A 444 0.36 13.35 26.20
N GLY A 445 1.20 12.71 25.38
CA GLY A 445 0.76 12.00 24.18
C GLY A 445 -0.15 10.82 24.51
N VAL A 446 0.21 10.04 25.53
CA VAL A 446 -0.62 8.93 26.03
C VAL A 446 -1.97 9.45 26.52
N VAL A 447 -1.98 10.52 27.33
CA VAL A 447 -3.22 11.14 27.82
C VAL A 447 -4.09 11.62 26.67
N ARG A 448 -3.50 12.28 25.66
CA ARG A 448 -4.24 12.76 24.49
C ARG A 448 -4.81 11.61 23.65
N ALA A 449 -4.07 10.51 23.48
CA ALA A 449 -4.56 9.32 22.79
C ALA A 449 -5.81 8.73 23.48
N VAL A 450 -5.82 8.70 24.82
CA VAL A 450 -7.00 8.27 25.58
C VAL A 450 -8.16 9.24 25.43
N GLN A 451 -7.91 10.55 25.47
CA GLN A 451 -8.95 11.58 25.27
C GLN A 451 -9.58 11.49 23.88
N ILE A 452 -8.80 11.28 22.82
CA ILE A 452 -9.32 11.08 21.46
C ILE A 452 -10.27 9.87 21.44
N LEU A 453 -9.87 8.75 22.03
CA LEU A 453 -10.73 7.57 22.11
C LEU A 453 -11.97 7.80 22.97
N GLU A 454 -11.85 8.54 24.07
CA GLU A 454 -13.00 8.96 24.90
C GLU A 454 -13.99 9.80 24.11
N GLU A 455 -13.52 10.81 23.37
CA GLU A 455 -14.32 11.68 22.51
C GLU A 455 -15.05 10.86 21.42
N GLU A 456 -14.32 9.96 20.74
CA GLU A 456 -14.86 9.08 19.70
C GLU A 456 -15.87 8.05 20.26
N LEU A 457 -15.58 7.44 21.41
CA LEU A 457 -16.48 6.52 22.11
C LEU A 457 -17.76 7.24 22.58
N ALA A 458 -17.60 8.40 23.20
CA ALA A 458 -18.71 9.22 23.70
C ALA A 458 -19.63 9.65 22.56
N THR A 459 -19.06 10.04 21.42
CA THR A 459 -19.81 10.43 20.23
C THR A 459 -20.48 9.22 19.60
N GLY A 460 -19.73 8.13 19.40
CA GLY A 460 -20.23 6.91 18.79
C GLY A 460 -21.37 6.27 19.60
N LEU A 461 -21.25 6.20 20.93
CA LEU A 461 -22.27 5.62 21.80
C LEU A 461 -23.60 6.39 21.71
N ARG A 462 -23.51 7.73 21.73
CA ARG A 462 -24.68 8.61 21.53
C ARG A 462 -25.32 8.41 20.16
N LEU A 463 -24.53 8.43 19.09
CA LEU A 463 -25.05 8.27 17.73
C LEU A 463 -25.61 6.88 17.47
N LEU A 464 -25.13 5.85 18.19
CA LEU A 464 -25.68 4.51 18.16
C LEU A 464 -27.05 4.41 18.85
N GLY A 465 -27.41 5.42 19.65
CA GLY A 465 -28.66 5.45 20.42
C GLY A 465 -28.56 4.66 21.72
N ALA A 466 -27.38 4.66 22.35
CA ALA A 466 -27.14 4.04 23.65
C ALA A 466 -26.60 5.06 24.66
N THR A 467 -26.85 4.81 25.93
CA THR A 467 -26.38 5.67 27.04
C THR A 467 -25.42 4.97 27.99
N ASP A 468 -25.31 3.65 27.89
CA ASP A 468 -24.49 2.83 28.77
C ASP A 468 -23.92 1.66 27.97
N LEU A 469 -22.68 1.26 28.27
CA LEU A 469 -22.02 0.16 27.57
C LEU A 469 -22.77 -1.18 27.67
N SER A 470 -23.54 -1.41 28.74
CA SER A 470 -24.37 -2.61 28.92
C SER A 470 -25.53 -2.72 27.93
N GLN A 471 -25.89 -1.62 27.25
CA GLN A 471 -26.93 -1.62 26.23
C GLN A 471 -26.41 -2.12 24.87
N LEU A 472 -25.09 -2.13 24.67
CA LEU A 472 -24.47 -2.60 23.44
C LEU A 472 -24.71 -4.10 23.27
N ASN A 473 -25.16 -4.49 22.09
CA ASN A 473 -25.50 -5.88 21.79
C ASN A 473 -25.37 -6.18 20.29
N PRO A 474 -25.33 -7.46 19.88
CA PRO A 474 -25.06 -7.80 18.49
C PRO A 474 -26.12 -7.29 17.50
N ALA A 475 -27.35 -7.02 17.93
CA ALA A 475 -28.40 -6.50 17.04
C ALA A 475 -28.14 -5.04 16.61
N MET A 476 -27.25 -4.33 17.30
CA MET A 476 -26.76 -3.00 16.91
C MET A 476 -25.69 -3.06 15.82
N LEU A 477 -25.30 -4.26 15.37
CA LEU A 477 -24.38 -4.47 14.27
C LEU A 477 -25.03 -5.21 13.10
N ARG A 478 -24.43 -5.00 11.93
CA ARG A 478 -24.63 -5.78 10.72
C ARG A 478 -23.26 -6.20 10.22
N TYR A 479 -23.01 -7.50 10.20
CA TYR A 479 -21.85 -8.05 9.50
C TYR A 479 -22.14 -8.08 8.00
N LEU A 480 -21.21 -7.55 7.20
CA LEU A 480 -21.23 -7.62 5.75
C LEU A 480 -20.30 -8.77 5.35
N ASP A 481 -20.88 -9.93 5.07
CA ASP A 481 -20.15 -11.12 4.64
C ASP A 481 -19.27 -10.80 3.42
N ASN A 482 -18.04 -11.30 3.38
CA ASN A 482 -17.14 -11.12 2.25
C ASN A 482 -17.65 -11.79 0.97
N LYS A 483 -18.66 -12.68 1.00
CA LYS A 483 -19.41 -13.05 -0.22
C LYS A 483 -20.25 -11.89 -0.77
N ILE A 484 -20.70 -11.01 0.10
CA ILE A 484 -21.25 -9.71 -0.26
C ILE A 484 -20.13 -8.72 -0.56
N ASN A 485 -18.90 -8.81 -0.04
CA ASN A 485 -17.76 -8.05 -0.61
C ASN A 485 -17.29 -8.56 -1.96
N ALA A 486 -17.38 -9.84 -2.31
CA ALA A 486 -17.24 -10.23 -3.71
C ALA A 486 -18.36 -9.61 -4.54
N ARG A 487 -19.54 -9.39 -3.95
CA ARG A 487 -20.70 -8.70 -4.55
C ARG A 487 -20.75 -7.18 -4.34
N ALA A 488 -19.81 -6.61 -3.57
CA ALA A 488 -19.76 -5.22 -3.10
C ALA A 488 -18.44 -4.53 -3.48
N GLN A 489 -17.35 -5.28 -3.63
CA GLN A 489 -16.32 -5.06 -4.64
C GLN A 489 -16.84 -5.40 -6.02
N ALA A 490 -17.62 -6.46 -6.24
CA ALA A 490 -18.44 -6.51 -7.45
C ALA A 490 -19.67 -5.59 -7.37
N ALA A 491 -19.95 -4.85 -6.28
CA ALA A 491 -20.89 -3.72 -6.37
C ALA A 491 -20.12 -2.47 -6.79
N LEU A 492 -18.95 -2.22 -6.22
CA LEU A 492 -18.01 -1.18 -6.67
C LEU A 492 -17.52 -1.43 -8.12
N ILE A 493 -17.57 -2.67 -8.61
CA ILE A 493 -17.36 -3.05 -10.02
C ILE A 493 -18.69 -3.19 -10.78
N ARG A 494 -19.83 -3.49 -10.11
CA ARG A 494 -21.18 -3.33 -10.73
C ARG A 494 -21.59 -1.87 -10.86
N ASP A 495 -20.89 -0.93 -10.25
CA ASP A 495 -21.16 0.51 -10.27
C ASP A 495 -19.92 1.26 -10.84
N ALA A 496 -19.02 0.53 -11.50
CA ALA A 496 -17.82 1.05 -12.13
C ALA A 496 -18.14 1.61 -13.50
N ASP A 497 -18.43 2.89 -13.56
CA ASP A 497 -18.82 3.50 -14.82
C ASP A 497 -17.59 4.09 -15.52
N GLU A 498 -17.48 3.85 -16.83
CA GLU A 498 -16.43 4.40 -17.68
C GLU A 498 -17.03 5.33 -18.73
N GLN A 499 -16.41 6.50 -18.86
CA GLN A 499 -16.78 7.46 -19.89
C GLN A 499 -15.77 7.39 -21.04
N ILE A 500 -16.25 7.12 -22.25
CA ILE A 500 -15.40 7.16 -23.44
C ILE A 500 -15.49 8.52 -24.11
N CYS A 501 -14.37 9.24 -24.14
CA CYS A 501 -14.19 10.47 -24.91
C CYS A 501 -13.48 10.15 -26.24
N ARG A 502 -13.89 10.78 -27.33
CA ARG A 502 -13.29 10.54 -28.66
C ARG A 502 -13.00 11.86 -29.33
N ALA A 503 -11.79 12.01 -29.85
CA ALA A 503 -11.38 13.23 -30.54
C ALA A 503 -10.94 12.94 -31.98
N GLY A 504 -11.59 13.63 -32.92
CA GLY A 504 -11.21 13.64 -34.33
C GLY A 504 -11.64 12.40 -35.12
N GLN A 505 -11.39 12.44 -36.43
CA GLN A 505 -11.86 11.44 -37.39
C GLN A 505 -11.47 10.00 -37.02
N ALA A 506 -10.17 9.76 -36.76
CA ALA A 506 -9.67 8.41 -36.45
C ALA A 506 -10.26 7.86 -35.14
N GLY A 507 -10.30 8.68 -34.08
CA GLY A 507 -10.86 8.29 -32.79
C GLY A 507 -12.33 7.89 -32.87
N ASN A 508 -13.12 8.65 -33.62
CA ASN A 508 -14.53 8.35 -33.84
C ASN A 508 -14.76 7.05 -34.63
N GLN A 509 -13.94 6.78 -35.66
CA GLN A 509 -14.03 5.56 -36.46
C GLN A 509 -13.62 4.32 -35.68
N VAL A 510 -12.47 4.37 -34.98
CA VAL A 510 -12.00 3.27 -34.12
C VAL A 510 -13.06 2.94 -33.09
N SER A 511 -13.58 3.96 -32.41
CA SER A 511 -14.55 3.73 -31.36
C SER A 511 -15.88 3.20 -31.89
N ARG A 512 -16.32 3.59 -33.10
CA ARG A 512 -17.47 2.93 -33.74
C ARG A 512 -17.26 1.42 -33.84
N SER A 513 -16.11 0.96 -34.34
CA SER A 513 -15.80 -0.47 -34.42
C SER A 513 -15.73 -1.13 -33.03
N PHE A 514 -15.26 -0.40 -32.02
CA PHE A 514 -15.27 -0.86 -30.62
C PHE A 514 -16.70 -1.09 -30.09
N TRP A 515 -17.62 -0.13 -30.26
CA TRP A 515 -19.01 -0.30 -29.82
C TRP A 515 -19.72 -1.42 -30.58
N GLU A 516 -19.52 -1.53 -31.89
CA GLU A 516 -20.04 -2.66 -32.68
C GLU A 516 -19.54 -4.00 -32.10
N THR A 517 -18.30 -4.07 -31.62
CA THR A 517 -17.74 -5.26 -30.95
C THR A 517 -18.38 -5.52 -29.60
N LEU A 518 -18.53 -4.51 -28.75
CA LEU A 518 -19.15 -4.63 -27.43
C LEU A 518 -20.60 -5.06 -27.49
N LEU A 519 -21.37 -4.52 -28.44
CA LEU A 519 -22.76 -4.94 -28.66
C LEU A 519 -22.85 -6.44 -28.92
N ILE A 520 -21.95 -6.98 -29.75
CA ILE A 520 -21.93 -8.42 -30.06
C ILE A 520 -21.53 -9.23 -28.81
N GLU A 521 -20.48 -8.81 -28.08
CA GLU A 521 -20.01 -9.55 -26.89
C GLU A 521 -21.04 -9.58 -25.75
N HIS A 522 -21.79 -8.48 -25.56
CA HIS A 522 -22.86 -8.39 -24.56
C HIS A 522 -24.22 -8.88 -25.08
N GLY A 523 -24.32 -9.36 -26.32
CA GLY A 523 -25.57 -9.86 -26.89
C GLY A 523 -26.65 -8.79 -27.07
N LEU A 524 -26.26 -7.56 -27.39
CA LEU A 524 -27.15 -6.42 -27.68
C LEU A 524 -27.43 -6.29 -29.19
N THR A 525 -28.63 -5.84 -29.54
CA THR A 525 -28.97 -5.42 -30.91
C THR A 525 -28.34 -4.06 -31.23
N ASP A 526 -28.32 -3.68 -32.51
CA ASP A 526 -27.83 -2.35 -32.93
C ASP A 526 -28.62 -1.19 -32.30
N ASP A 527 -29.88 -1.45 -31.88
CA ASP A 527 -30.74 -0.48 -31.20
C ASP A 527 -30.55 -0.46 -29.67
N GLY A 528 -29.72 -1.33 -29.11
CA GLY A 528 -29.40 -1.39 -27.68
C GLY A 528 -30.30 -2.31 -26.84
N TYR A 529 -30.99 -3.28 -27.45
CA TYR A 529 -31.84 -4.24 -26.72
C TYR A 529 -31.14 -5.59 -26.55
N VAL A 530 -31.36 -6.25 -25.42
CA VAL A 530 -30.81 -7.58 -25.15
C VAL A 530 -31.44 -8.63 -26.07
N THR A 531 -30.61 -9.43 -26.74
CA THR A 531 -31.05 -10.53 -27.60
C THR A 531 -31.48 -11.76 -26.76
N PRO A 532 -32.42 -12.59 -27.23
CA PRO A 532 -32.96 -13.72 -26.45
C PRO A 532 -31.92 -14.76 -26.00
N ASP A 533 -30.84 -14.93 -26.77
CA ASP A 533 -29.80 -15.95 -26.53
C ASP A 533 -28.67 -15.46 -25.59
N THR A 534 -28.79 -14.25 -25.04
CA THR A 534 -27.76 -13.63 -24.19
C THR A 534 -27.68 -14.35 -22.83
N SER A 535 -26.49 -14.86 -22.49
CA SER A 535 -26.23 -15.50 -21.19
C SER A 535 -26.24 -14.50 -20.04
N ASP A 536 -26.42 -14.96 -18.80
CA ASP A 536 -26.45 -14.06 -17.64
C ASP A 536 -25.11 -13.38 -17.40
N ILE A 537 -23.98 -14.07 -17.63
CA ILE A 537 -22.62 -13.50 -17.53
C ILE A 537 -22.44 -12.33 -18.51
N GLN A 538 -23.02 -12.41 -19.70
CA GLN A 538 -22.94 -11.32 -20.69
C GLN A 538 -23.79 -10.10 -20.31
N LYS A 539 -24.81 -10.27 -19.46
CA LYS A 539 -25.64 -9.18 -18.95
C LYS A 539 -25.03 -8.53 -17.71
N GLU A 540 -24.08 -9.17 -17.04
CA GLU A 540 -23.39 -8.57 -15.91
C GLU A 540 -22.49 -7.41 -16.38
N HIS A 541 -22.38 -6.37 -15.55
CA HIS A 541 -21.55 -5.18 -15.77
C HIS A 541 -21.81 -4.43 -17.08
N LEU A 542 -23.01 -4.56 -17.66
CA LEU A 542 -23.45 -3.74 -18.80
C LEU A 542 -23.38 -2.24 -18.49
N ASN A 543 -23.61 -1.87 -17.24
CA ASN A 543 -23.60 -0.47 -16.81
C ASN A 543 -22.23 0.21 -16.94
N VAL A 544 -21.13 -0.56 -17.02
CA VAL A 544 -19.76 -0.01 -17.12
C VAL A 544 -19.63 0.91 -18.32
N TYR A 545 -20.10 0.46 -19.48
CA TYR A 545 -20.04 1.23 -20.73
C TYR A 545 -21.41 1.72 -21.22
N PHE A 546 -22.52 1.26 -20.63
CA PHE A 546 -23.87 1.62 -21.08
C PHE A 546 -24.71 2.24 -19.96
N ASN A 547 -25.47 3.28 -20.28
CA ASN A 547 -26.56 3.79 -19.46
C ASN A 547 -27.82 2.93 -19.67
N GLU A 548 -28.50 2.56 -18.59
CA GLU A 548 -29.78 1.85 -18.66
C GLU A 548 -30.95 2.83 -18.80
N ILE A 549 -31.73 2.71 -19.88
CA ILE A 549 -32.91 3.55 -20.13
C ILE A 549 -34.15 2.68 -20.28
N SER A 550 -35.19 2.96 -19.51
CA SER A 550 -36.50 2.33 -19.68
C SER A 550 -37.31 3.05 -20.77
N TYR A 551 -37.56 2.38 -21.89
CA TYR A 551 -38.37 2.88 -23.02
C TYR A 551 -39.45 1.87 -23.40
N ASP A 552 -40.72 2.29 -23.43
CA ASP A 552 -41.88 1.44 -23.80
C ASP A 552 -41.96 0.11 -23.01
N GLY A 553 -41.64 0.15 -21.72
CA GLY A 553 -41.65 -1.03 -20.84
C GLY A 553 -40.53 -2.04 -21.10
N LYS A 554 -39.54 -1.69 -21.93
CA LYS A 554 -38.32 -2.48 -22.18
C LYS A 554 -37.08 -1.69 -21.79
N THR A 555 -36.07 -2.41 -21.29
CA THR A 555 -34.75 -1.84 -21.02
C THR A 555 -33.97 -1.69 -22.33
N ARG A 556 -33.48 -0.48 -22.59
CA ARG A 556 -32.57 -0.12 -23.68
C ARG A 556 -31.24 0.35 -23.09
N TYR A 557 -30.13 -0.15 -23.61
CA TYR A 557 -28.77 0.21 -23.20
C TYR A 557 -28.17 1.21 -24.18
N VAL A 558 -27.71 2.36 -23.69
CA VAL A 558 -27.16 3.45 -24.49
C VAL A 558 -25.68 3.70 -24.13
N PRO A 559 -24.74 3.72 -25.08
CA PRO A 559 -23.32 3.95 -24.81
C PRO A 559 -23.02 5.23 -24.02
N ARG A 560 -22.18 5.12 -22.98
CA ARG A 560 -21.55 6.22 -22.25
C ARG A 560 -20.38 6.78 -23.06
N SER A 561 -20.71 7.65 -24.00
CA SER A 561 -19.73 8.17 -24.94
C SER A 561 -19.95 9.64 -25.22
N ILE A 562 -18.84 10.34 -25.50
CA ILE A 562 -18.82 11.71 -26.02
C ILE A 562 -18.02 11.70 -27.32
N ASN A 563 -18.69 12.03 -28.41
CA ASN A 563 -18.17 12.02 -29.77
C ASN A 563 -17.80 13.45 -30.16
N VAL A 564 -16.51 13.73 -30.28
CA VAL A 564 -16.00 15.08 -30.57
C VAL A 564 -15.25 15.10 -31.89
N ASP A 565 -15.58 16.07 -32.74
CA ASP A 565 -14.71 16.46 -33.84
C ASP A 565 -14.89 17.94 -34.19
N LEU A 566 -13.82 18.63 -34.54
CA LEU A 566 -13.90 19.99 -35.08
C LEU A 566 -14.58 19.99 -36.46
N GLU A 567 -14.53 18.87 -37.18
CA GLU A 567 -15.21 18.70 -38.46
C GLU A 567 -16.63 18.11 -38.33
N PRO A 568 -17.68 18.80 -38.83
CA PRO A 568 -19.06 18.31 -38.73
C PRO A 568 -19.32 17.03 -39.53
N ASN A 569 -18.61 16.84 -40.65
CA ASN A 569 -18.83 15.69 -41.55
C ASN A 569 -18.54 14.36 -40.87
N THR A 570 -17.56 14.29 -39.96
CA THR A 570 -17.25 13.08 -39.21
C THR A 570 -18.45 12.63 -38.36
N MET A 571 -19.13 13.58 -37.71
CA MET A 571 -20.32 13.29 -36.91
C MET A 571 -21.47 12.77 -37.77
N GLU A 572 -21.68 13.36 -38.95
CA GLU A 572 -22.73 12.90 -39.86
C GLU A 572 -22.48 11.47 -40.35
N VAL A 573 -21.22 11.09 -40.62
CA VAL A 573 -20.86 9.70 -40.97
C VAL A 573 -21.18 8.74 -39.82
N LEU A 574 -20.95 9.15 -38.56
CA LEU A 574 -21.26 8.34 -37.40
C LEU A 574 -22.78 8.22 -37.17
N LYS A 575 -23.53 9.32 -37.31
CA LYS A 575 -25.00 9.32 -37.18
C LYS A 575 -25.69 8.46 -38.23
N HIS A 576 -25.19 8.43 -39.46
CA HIS A 576 -25.71 7.57 -40.53
C HIS A 576 -25.16 6.14 -40.50
N SER A 577 -24.36 5.79 -39.49
CA SER A 577 -23.85 4.44 -39.31
C SER A 577 -24.93 3.47 -38.82
N LYS A 578 -24.65 2.16 -38.88
CA LYS A 578 -25.54 1.10 -38.41
C LYS A 578 -25.96 1.28 -36.93
N ILE A 579 -25.07 1.84 -36.12
CA ILE A 579 -25.28 2.09 -34.68
C ILE A 579 -25.43 3.58 -34.38
N GLY A 580 -25.72 4.43 -35.37
CA GLY A 580 -25.83 5.87 -35.18
C GLY A 580 -26.95 6.26 -34.21
N ASP A 581 -28.12 5.63 -34.38
CA ASP A 581 -29.32 5.84 -33.54
C ASP A 581 -29.17 5.31 -32.10
N LEU A 582 -28.10 4.54 -31.84
CA LEU A 582 -27.77 4.03 -30.51
C LEU A 582 -27.24 5.13 -29.60
N PHE A 583 -26.49 6.09 -30.13
CA PHE A 583 -25.87 7.16 -29.36
C PHE A 583 -26.88 8.24 -28.96
N SER A 584 -26.73 8.81 -27.77
CA SER A 584 -27.53 9.96 -27.34
C SER A 584 -27.27 11.14 -28.28
N PRO A 585 -28.30 11.88 -28.75
CA PRO A 585 -28.08 13.08 -29.55
C PRO A 585 -27.21 14.14 -28.86
N ASN A 586 -27.25 14.18 -27.53
CA ASN A 586 -26.45 15.10 -26.71
C ASN A 586 -24.97 14.69 -26.60
N SER A 587 -24.60 13.48 -27.07
CA SER A 587 -23.22 12.99 -27.06
C SER A 587 -22.37 13.52 -28.22
N PHE A 588 -22.98 14.17 -29.20
CA PHE A 588 -22.27 14.67 -30.38
C PHE A 588 -21.92 16.15 -30.18
N VAL A 589 -20.62 16.44 -30.22
CA VAL A 589 -20.08 17.80 -30.13
C VAL A 589 -19.22 18.05 -31.35
N ASN A 590 -19.53 19.10 -32.10
CA ASN A 590 -18.71 19.43 -33.25
C ASN A 590 -18.49 20.92 -33.44
N GLY A 591 -17.31 21.24 -33.97
CA GLY A 591 -16.96 22.57 -34.44
C GLY A 591 -17.62 22.92 -35.77
N GLN A 592 -17.33 24.13 -36.24
CA GLN A 592 -17.71 24.60 -37.58
C GLN A 592 -16.53 24.55 -38.57
N SER A 593 -15.30 24.47 -38.05
CA SER A 593 -14.04 24.60 -38.77
C SER A 593 -13.14 23.44 -38.36
N GLY A 594 -12.50 22.77 -39.32
CA GLY A 594 -11.60 21.65 -39.04
C GLY A 594 -10.19 22.12 -38.65
N ALA A 595 -9.47 21.29 -37.88
CA ALA A 595 -8.09 21.59 -37.51
C ALA A 595 -7.09 21.49 -38.67
N GLY A 596 -7.45 20.88 -39.81
CA GLY A 596 -6.61 20.83 -41.00
C GLY A 596 -5.23 20.19 -40.78
N ASN A 597 -5.15 19.11 -39.97
CA ASN A 597 -3.91 18.45 -39.55
C ASN A 597 -2.90 19.36 -38.83
N ASN A 598 -3.37 20.40 -38.14
CA ASN A 598 -2.55 21.29 -37.34
C ASN A 598 -2.86 21.14 -35.85
N PHE A 599 -1.88 20.69 -35.05
CA PHE A 599 -1.99 20.58 -33.60
C PHE A 599 -2.32 21.92 -32.94
N GLY A 600 -1.66 23.01 -33.34
CA GLY A 600 -1.87 24.34 -32.76
C GLY A 600 -3.32 24.82 -32.90
N LYS A 601 -3.96 24.50 -34.03
CA LYS A 601 -5.40 24.77 -34.21
C LYS A 601 -6.28 23.97 -33.25
N GLY A 602 -5.96 22.70 -33.09
CA GLY A 602 -6.67 21.82 -32.17
C GLY A 602 -6.46 22.19 -30.70
N TYR A 603 -5.29 22.71 -30.33
CA TYR A 603 -4.94 22.94 -28.93
C TYR A 603 -5.20 24.38 -28.47
N TYR A 604 -4.86 25.39 -29.28
CA TYR A 604 -4.88 26.80 -28.85
C TYR A 604 -6.02 27.63 -29.41
N THR A 605 -6.57 27.28 -30.58
CA THR A 605 -7.60 28.09 -31.25
C THR A 605 -8.95 27.38 -31.30
N GLU A 606 -9.27 26.69 -32.39
CA GLU A 606 -10.58 26.09 -32.65
C GLU A 606 -10.98 25.07 -31.57
N GLY A 607 -10.03 24.26 -31.08
CA GLY A 607 -10.34 23.30 -30.01
C GLY A 607 -10.51 23.94 -28.64
N ALA A 608 -9.77 25.01 -28.33
CA ALA A 608 -9.92 25.75 -27.08
C ALA A 608 -11.30 26.43 -26.97
N GLU A 609 -11.89 26.85 -28.09
CA GLU A 609 -13.26 27.37 -28.11
C GLU A 609 -14.32 26.28 -27.86
N LEU A 610 -14.04 25.02 -28.23
CA LEU A 610 -14.98 23.91 -28.11
C LEU A 610 -14.85 23.13 -26.79
N VAL A 611 -13.70 23.18 -26.12
CA VAL A 611 -13.39 22.33 -24.96
C VAL A 611 -14.37 22.51 -23.80
N ASP A 612 -14.80 23.74 -23.51
CA ASP A 612 -15.73 24.02 -22.41
C ASP A 612 -17.09 23.33 -22.62
N GLN A 613 -17.57 23.29 -23.87
CA GLN A 613 -18.81 22.58 -24.21
C GLN A 613 -18.68 21.07 -24.00
N ILE A 614 -17.51 20.51 -24.33
CA ILE A 614 -17.22 19.09 -24.13
C ILE A 614 -17.15 18.77 -22.63
N LEU A 615 -16.49 19.62 -21.84
CA LEU A 615 -16.40 19.47 -20.38
C LEU A 615 -17.78 19.55 -19.73
N ASP A 616 -18.66 20.45 -20.16
CA ASP A 616 -20.03 20.54 -19.65
C ASP A 616 -20.84 19.24 -19.89
N ILE A 617 -20.68 18.61 -21.05
CA ILE A 617 -21.32 17.32 -21.32
C ILE A 617 -20.65 16.22 -20.49
N THR A 618 -19.33 16.25 -20.37
CA THR A 618 -18.57 15.30 -19.57
C THR A 618 -18.97 15.35 -18.10
N ARG A 619 -19.17 16.53 -17.53
CA ARG A 619 -19.69 16.73 -16.17
C ARG A 619 -21.05 16.07 -15.98
N ARG A 620 -21.99 16.31 -16.91
CA ARG A 620 -23.33 15.72 -16.83
C ARG A 620 -23.31 14.20 -16.89
N GLU A 621 -22.48 13.64 -17.78
CA GLU A 621 -22.33 12.19 -17.85
C GLU A 621 -21.63 11.62 -16.61
N ALA A 622 -20.61 12.31 -16.08
CA ALA A 622 -19.95 11.96 -14.83
C ALA A 622 -20.90 11.99 -13.63
N GLU A 623 -21.80 12.99 -13.55
CA GLU A 623 -22.83 13.08 -12.51
C GLU A 623 -23.90 11.98 -12.61
N ASN A 624 -24.13 11.45 -13.82
CA ASN A 624 -25.04 10.33 -14.05
C ASN A 624 -24.40 8.97 -13.74
N THR A 625 -23.17 8.94 -13.23
CA THR A 625 -22.48 7.71 -12.84
C THR A 625 -22.58 7.46 -11.34
N ASP A 626 -22.68 6.19 -10.96
CA ASP A 626 -22.68 5.81 -9.53
C ASP A 626 -21.26 5.90 -8.94
N CYS A 627 -20.27 5.36 -9.67
CA CYS A 627 -18.85 5.49 -9.35
C CYS A 627 -17.96 5.54 -10.60
N LEU A 628 -17.69 6.75 -11.10
CA LEU A 628 -16.78 6.96 -12.23
C LEU A 628 -15.37 6.40 -11.94
N GLN A 629 -14.91 5.41 -12.71
CA GLN A 629 -13.53 4.90 -12.58
C GLN A 629 -12.52 5.84 -13.23
N GLY A 630 -12.85 6.33 -14.43
CA GLY A 630 -11.92 7.05 -15.27
C GLY A 630 -12.47 7.38 -16.64
N PHE A 631 -11.61 7.97 -17.45
CA PHE A 631 -11.87 8.34 -18.82
C PHE A 631 -11.02 7.50 -19.76
N GLN A 632 -11.63 7.08 -20.86
CA GLN A 632 -10.94 6.45 -21.99
C GLN A 632 -10.96 7.39 -23.19
N LEU A 633 -9.79 7.87 -23.62
CA LEU A 633 -9.64 8.75 -24.78
C LEU A 633 -9.18 7.97 -26.01
N ASN A 634 -10.01 7.96 -27.06
CA ASN A 634 -9.64 7.41 -28.37
C ASN A 634 -9.27 8.55 -29.34
N HIS A 635 -8.03 8.58 -29.80
CA HIS A 635 -7.54 9.63 -30.69
C HIS A 635 -6.36 9.19 -31.57
N SER A 636 -6.03 10.02 -32.56
CA SER A 636 -4.82 9.87 -33.38
C SER A 636 -3.86 11.01 -33.10
N LEU A 637 -2.58 10.67 -32.94
CA LEU A 637 -1.51 11.63 -32.67
C LEU A 637 -1.06 12.38 -33.94
N GLY A 638 -1.36 11.84 -35.13
CA GLY A 638 -0.94 12.45 -36.40
C GLY A 638 -1.87 13.57 -36.91
N GLY A 639 -3.14 13.57 -36.51
CA GLY A 639 -4.12 14.57 -36.94
C GLY A 639 -3.94 15.93 -36.27
N GLY A 640 -4.90 16.86 -36.46
CA GLY A 640 -4.95 18.13 -35.71
C GLY A 640 -5.98 18.12 -34.57
N THR A 641 -7.19 17.63 -34.84
CA THR A 641 -8.24 17.51 -33.81
C THR A 641 -7.91 16.43 -32.78
N GLY A 642 -7.55 15.22 -33.24
CA GLY A 642 -7.28 14.10 -32.34
C GLY A 642 -6.09 14.38 -31.42
N SER A 643 -5.03 14.96 -31.95
CA SER A 643 -3.82 15.28 -31.20
C SER A 643 -4.02 16.53 -30.33
N GLY A 644 -4.31 17.70 -30.93
CA GLY A 644 -4.43 18.98 -30.24
C GLY A 644 -5.62 19.02 -29.29
N LEU A 645 -6.85 18.91 -29.81
CA LEU A 645 -8.05 18.96 -28.96
C LEU A 645 -8.12 17.75 -28.02
N GLY A 646 -7.68 16.57 -28.44
CA GLY A 646 -7.65 15.39 -27.58
C GLY A 646 -6.74 15.57 -26.36
N THR A 647 -5.52 16.06 -26.56
CA THR A 647 -4.59 16.30 -25.44
C THR A 647 -4.98 17.50 -24.58
N LEU A 648 -5.55 18.56 -25.16
CA LEU A 648 -6.14 19.66 -24.39
C LEU A 648 -7.27 19.15 -23.48
N LEU A 649 -8.20 18.36 -24.03
CA LEU A 649 -9.30 17.78 -23.27
C LEU A 649 -8.77 16.90 -22.14
N MET A 650 -7.76 16.08 -22.41
CA MET A 650 -7.13 15.23 -21.40
C MET A 650 -6.54 16.05 -20.24
N SER A 651 -5.79 17.12 -20.54
CA SER A 651 -5.25 18.02 -19.51
C SER A 651 -6.36 18.65 -18.67
N LYS A 652 -7.43 19.14 -19.30
CA LYS A 652 -8.57 19.73 -18.58
C LYS A 652 -9.33 18.71 -17.73
N LEU A 653 -9.48 17.48 -18.20
CA LEU A 653 -10.07 16.39 -17.41
C LEU A 653 -9.18 16.00 -16.23
N ARG A 654 -7.85 16.04 -16.38
CA ARG A 654 -6.91 15.78 -15.28
C ARG A 654 -6.97 16.87 -14.21
N GLU A 655 -7.13 18.14 -14.60
CA GLU A 655 -7.34 19.26 -13.68
C GLU A 655 -8.65 19.10 -12.88
N GLU A 656 -9.75 18.75 -13.55
CA GLU A 656 -11.08 18.69 -12.91
C GLU A 656 -11.32 17.38 -12.14
N PHE A 657 -10.75 16.27 -12.61
CA PHE A 657 -10.91 14.93 -12.05
C PHE A 657 -9.56 14.27 -11.72
N PRO A 658 -8.74 14.85 -10.80
CA PRO A 658 -7.37 14.40 -10.54
C PRO A 658 -7.30 12.97 -9.98
N ASP A 659 -8.32 12.53 -9.26
CA ASP A 659 -8.39 11.20 -8.64
C ASP A 659 -8.92 10.10 -9.60
N ARG A 660 -9.17 10.42 -10.87
CA ARG A 660 -9.75 9.48 -11.85
C ARG A 660 -8.68 9.02 -12.84
N MET A 661 -8.79 7.75 -13.25
CA MET A 661 -7.84 7.16 -14.20
C MET A 661 -8.01 7.78 -15.59
N MET A 662 -6.89 8.10 -16.25
CA MET A 662 -6.86 8.57 -17.62
C MET A 662 -6.17 7.53 -18.51
N ALA A 663 -6.95 6.81 -19.30
CA ALA A 663 -6.46 5.83 -20.26
C ALA A 663 -6.62 6.36 -21.69
N THR A 664 -5.60 6.19 -22.53
CA THR A 664 -5.66 6.61 -23.95
C THR A 664 -5.38 5.44 -24.88
N PHE A 665 -6.13 5.36 -25.98
CA PHE A 665 -5.78 4.52 -27.13
C PHE A 665 -5.31 5.43 -28.24
N SER A 666 -3.98 5.49 -28.37
CA SER A 666 -3.27 6.49 -29.15
C SER A 666 -2.78 5.90 -30.47
N VAL A 667 -3.44 6.28 -31.57
CA VAL A 667 -3.02 5.85 -32.91
C VAL A 667 -1.84 6.68 -33.38
N ILE A 668 -0.71 6.02 -33.57
CA ILE A 668 0.55 6.62 -34.01
C ILE A 668 0.56 6.68 -35.54
N PRO A 669 0.94 7.83 -36.13
CA PRO A 669 1.08 7.96 -37.58
C PRO A 669 2.20 7.07 -38.14
N SER A 670 2.06 6.71 -39.42
CA SER A 670 3.12 6.07 -40.18
C SER A 670 3.14 6.61 -41.61
N PRO A 671 4.33 6.99 -42.13
CA PRO A 671 4.50 7.43 -43.53
C PRO A 671 4.11 6.38 -44.58
N LYS A 672 3.97 5.11 -44.18
CA LYS A 672 3.52 4.03 -45.09
C LYS A 672 2.01 4.00 -45.29
N VAL A 673 1.26 4.65 -44.41
CA VAL A 673 -0.20 4.59 -44.34
C VAL A 673 -0.85 5.96 -44.61
N SER A 674 -0.16 7.05 -44.27
CA SER A 674 -0.62 8.42 -44.49
C SER A 674 0.38 9.25 -45.30
N ASP A 675 -0.15 10.09 -46.20
CA ASP A 675 0.62 11.02 -47.04
C ASP A 675 0.81 12.40 -46.37
N THR A 676 0.31 12.59 -45.14
CA THR A 676 0.37 13.89 -44.45
C THR A 676 1.78 14.14 -43.90
N VAL A 677 2.44 15.20 -44.38
CA VAL A 677 3.85 15.47 -44.05
C VAL A 677 4.08 16.05 -42.66
N VAL A 678 3.06 16.64 -42.02
CA VAL A 678 3.18 17.32 -40.70
C VAL A 678 2.85 16.43 -39.50
N GLU A 679 2.49 15.17 -39.73
CA GLU A 679 2.17 14.21 -38.66
C GLU A 679 3.27 14.07 -37.59
N PRO A 680 4.58 14.11 -37.92
CA PRO A 680 5.62 14.03 -36.90
C PRO A 680 5.57 15.17 -35.88
N TYR A 681 5.25 16.41 -36.31
CA TYR A 681 5.09 17.53 -35.37
C TYR A 681 3.91 17.29 -34.43
N ASN A 682 2.75 16.95 -34.99
CA ASN A 682 1.55 16.70 -34.19
C ASN A 682 1.77 15.55 -33.19
N ALA A 683 2.47 14.49 -33.62
CA ALA A 683 2.70 13.32 -32.79
C ALA A 683 3.64 13.62 -31.61
N VAL A 684 4.76 14.32 -31.83
CA VAL A 684 5.70 14.66 -30.75
C VAL A 684 5.10 15.65 -29.76
N LEU A 685 4.39 16.67 -30.25
CA LEU A 685 3.68 17.63 -29.39
C LEU A 685 2.61 16.93 -28.54
N ALA A 686 1.86 16.00 -29.13
CA ALA A 686 0.85 15.23 -28.39
C ALA A 686 1.48 14.23 -27.41
N MET A 687 2.60 13.57 -27.77
CA MET A 687 3.34 12.68 -26.86
C MET A 687 3.81 13.42 -25.62
N ASN A 688 4.33 14.65 -25.77
CA ASN A 688 4.73 15.49 -24.63
C ASN A 688 3.58 15.63 -23.61
N GLN A 689 2.37 15.93 -24.10
CA GLN A 689 1.19 16.05 -23.24
C GLN A 689 0.75 14.72 -22.62
N LEU A 690 0.92 13.59 -23.32
CA LEU A 690 0.58 12.25 -22.83
C LEU A 690 1.47 11.83 -21.66
N VAL A 691 2.77 12.16 -21.69
CA VAL A 691 3.73 11.83 -20.62
C VAL A 691 3.29 12.38 -19.26
N GLU A 692 2.65 13.54 -19.23
CA GLU A 692 2.29 14.21 -17.98
C GLU A 692 0.86 13.91 -17.52
N ASN A 693 -0.06 13.75 -18.47
CA ASN A 693 -1.50 13.80 -18.17
C ASN A 693 -2.20 12.44 -18.29
N SER A 694 -1.54 11.40 -18.81
CA SER A 694 -2.13 10.05 -18.93
C SER A 694 -1.55 9.08 -17.91
N ASP A 695 -2.38 8.16 -17.41
CA ASP A 695 -1.92 7.09 -16.51
C ASP A 695 -1.65 5.78 -17.28
N LEU A 696 -2.35 5.57 -18.41
CA LEU A 696 -2.20 4.41 -19.29
C LEU A 696 -2.30 4.85 -20.74
N THR A 697 -1.26 4.67 -21.55
CA THR A 697 -1.31 4.99 -22.98
C THR A 697 -1.04 3.75 -23.83
N PHE A 698 -2.08 3.22 -24.46
CA PHE A 698 -2.01 2.09 -25.37
C PHE A 698 -1.58 2.57 -26.77
N MET A 699 -0.40 2.15 -27.17
CA MET A 699 0.24 2.56 -28.43
C MET A 699 -0.23 1.67 -29.58
N LEU A 700 -0.85 2.30 -30.58
CA LEU A 700 -1.41 1.62 -31.76
C LEU A 700 -0.75 2.16 -33.01
N ASP A 701 0.18 1.41 -33.59
CA ASP A 701 0.94 1.85 -34.76
C ASP A 701 0.29 1.39 -36.06
N ASN A 702 -0.10 2.36 -36.90
CA ASN A 702 -0.67 2.08 -38.22
C ASN A 702 0.22 1.20 -39.09
N GLU A 703 1.55 1.28 -38.93
CA GLU A 703 2.49 0.41 -39.65
C GLU A 703 2.34 -1.06 -39.24
N ALA A 704 2.30 -1.34 -37.93
CA ALA A 704 2.14 -2.68 -37.39
C ALA A 704 0.75 -3.25 -37.72
N LEU A 705 -0.29 -2.45 -37.60
CA LEU A 705 -1.66 -2.84 -37.92
C LEU A 705 -1.80 -3.22 -39.42
N TYR A 706 -1.20 -2.42 -40.32
CA TYR A 706 -1.19 -2.71 -41.74
C TYR A 706 -0.42 -4.01 -42.04
N ARG A 707 0.77 -4.17 -41.44
CA ARG A 707 1.61 -5.37 -41.56
C ARG A 707 0.85 -6.62 -41.11
N ILE A 708 0.18 -6.61 -39.95
CA ILE A 708 -0.60 -7.74 -39.45
C ILE A 708 -1.77 -8.06 -40.40
N CYS A 709 -2.49 -7.03 -40.87
CA CYS A 709 -3.60 -7.23 -41.80
C CYS A 709 -3.14 -7.86 -43.13
N GLN A 710 -2.01 -7.42 -43.68
CA GLN A 710 -1.48 -7.92 -44.94
C GLN A 710 -0.82 -9.30 -44.79
N ASN A 711 0.09 -9.44 -43.83
CA ASN A 711 0.97 -10.60 -43.72
C ASN A 711 0.32 -11.75 -42.93
N THR A 712 -0.40 -11.46 -41.85
CA THR A 712 -0.99 -12.47 -40.97
C THR A 712 -2.43 -12.80 -41.40
N LEU A 713 -3.27 -11.78 -41.56
CA LEU A 713 -4.68 -11.96 -41.95
C LEU A 713 -4.88 -12.18 -43.46
N LYS A 714 -3.82 -12.02 -44.27
CA LYS A 714 -3.82 -12.21 -45.74
C LYS A 714 -4.88 -11.38 -46.46
N LYS A 715 -5.03 -10.11 -46.06
CA LYS A 715 -5.85 -9.13 -46.78
C LYS A 715 -4.99 -8.46 -47.85
N ASP A 716 -5.34 -8.64 -49.13
CA ASP A 716 -4.56 -8.14 -50.28
C ASP A 716 -4.44 -6.61 -50.33
N SER A 717 -5.42 -5.88 -49.76
CA SER A 717 -5.41 -4.41 -49.66
C SER A 717 -6.09 -3.96 -48.36
N PRO A 718 -5.36 -3.92 -47.24
CA PRO A 718 -5.90 -3.44 -45.96
C PRO A 718 -6.38 -1.98 -46.07
N ASN A 719 -7.59 -1.72 -45.59
CA ASN A 719 -8.19 -0.38 -45.45
C ASN A 719 -8.37 -0.01 -43.97
N TYR A 720 -8.73 1.23 -43.66
CA TYR A 720 -8.92 1.68 -42.27
C TYR A 720 -9.94 0.82 -41.50
N ASP A 721 -11.02 0.33 -42.12
CA ASP A 721 -11.95 -0.59 -41.44
C ASP A 721 -11.26 -1.88 -40.97
N SER A 722 -10.31 -2.39 -41.75
CA SER A 722 -9.54 -3.58 -41.38
C SER A 722 -8.61 -3.32 -40.19
N LEU A 723 -7.99 -2.13 -40.14
CA LEU A 723 -7.12 -1.70 -39.04
C LEU A 723 -7.96 -1.43 -37.78
N ASN A 724 -9.06 -0.71 -37.92
CA ASN A 724 -9.99 -0.37 -36.83
C ASN A 724 -10.61 -1.63 -36.19
N SER A 725 -10.91 -2.66 -36.99
CA SER A 725 -11.38 -3.94 -36.46
C SER A 725 -10.34 -4.63 -35.57
N LEU A 726 -9.04 -4.49 -35.87
CA LEU A 726 -7.97 -5.04 -35.05
C LEU A 726 -7.78 -4.24 -33.76
N ILE A 727 -7.83 -2.90 -33.85
CA ILE A 727 -7.81 -2.02 -32.67
C ILE A 727 -8.99 -2.31 -31.75
N ALA A 728 -10.20 -2.43 -32.31
CA ALA A 728 -11.41 -2.72 -31.55
C ALA A 728 -11.32 -4.05 -30.77
N ARG A 729 -10.68 -5.08 -31.35
CA ARG A 729 -10.40 -6.34 -30.66
C ARG A 729 -9.45 -6.16 -29.48
N ALA A 730 -8.39 -5.36 -29.63
CA ALA A 730 -7.48 -5.06 -28.53
C ALA A 730 -8.17 -4.27 -27.42
N MET A 731 -8.93 -3.23 -27.77
CA MET A 731 -9.71 -2.45 -26.80
C MET A 731 -10.74 -3.31 -26.05
N ALA A 732 -11.46 -4.18 -26.76
CA ALA A 732 -12.39 -5.13 -26.15
C ALA A 732 -11.65 -6.10 -25.23
N GLY A 733 -10.51 -6.61 -25.67
CA GLY A 733 -9.61 -7.46 -24.89
C GLY A 733 -9.15 -6.83 -23.58
N VAL A 734 -8.57 -5.63 -23.64
CA VAL A 734 -8.11 -4.85 -22.47
C VAL A 734 -9.25 -4.61 -21.49
N SER A 735 -10.45 -4.29 -22.00
CA SER A 735 -11.63 -4.01 -21.16
C SER A 735 -12.39 -5.24 -20.69
N THR A 736 -11.93 -6.46 -21.00
CA THR A 736 -12.66 -7.69 -20.69
C THR A 736 -12.86 -7.89 -19.19
N SER A 737 -11.84 -7.62 -18.37
CA SER A 737 -11.91 -7.78 -16.90
C SER A 737 -12.86 -6.79 -16.22
N LEU A 738 -13.18 -5.69 -16.91
CA LEU A 738 -14.13 -4.67 -16.46
C LEU A 738 -15.56 -5.09 -16.81
N ARG A 739 -15.75 -5.53 -18.05
CA ARG A 739 -17.06 -5.85 -18.64
C ARG A 739 -17.62 -7.19 -18.22
N PHE A 740 -16.77 -8.13 -17.84
CA PHE A 740 -17.20 -9.47 -17.45
C PHE A 740 -16.56 -9.88 -16.13
N PRO A 741 -17.31 -10.61 -15.27
CA PRO A 741 -16.76 -11.19 -14.07
C PRO A 741 -15.56 -12.08 -14.41
N SER A 742 -14.43 -11.79 -13.78
CA SER A 742 -13.21 -12.60 -13.88
C SER A 742 -12.74 -12.96 -12.47
N GLN A 743 -11.93 -14.01 -12.34
CA GLN A 743 -11.38 -14.38 -11.03
C GLN A 743 -10.46 -13.29 -10.46
N LEU A 744 -9.85 -12.51 -11.37
CA LEU A 744 -9.01 -11.37 -11.06
C LEU A 744 -9.76 -10.10 -11.46
N ASN A 745 -10.73 -9.71 -10.63
CA ASN A 745 -11.56 -8.51 -10.79
C ASN A 745 -10.70 -7.22 -10.70
N SER A 746 -9.99 -6.90 -11.78
CA SER A 746 -9.12 -5.74 -11.93
C SER A 746 -9.85 -4.57 -12.59
N ASP A 747 -10.03 -3.49 -11.83
CA ASP A 747 -10.36 -2.16 -12.34
C ASP A 747 -9.15 -1.52 -13.07
N LEU A 748 -9.37 -0.41 -13.80
CA LEU A 748 -8.29 0.29 -14.51
C LEU A 748 -7.15 0.73 -13.57
N ARG A 749 -7.46 1.07 -12.32
CA ARG A 749 -6.48 1.50 -11.33
C ARG A 749 -5.57 0.34 -10.91
N LYS A 750 -6.13 -0.84 -10.66
CA LYS A 750 -5.38 -2.07 -10.40
C LYS A 750 -4.55 -2.47 -11.60
N LEU A 751 -5.07 -2.33 -12.82
CA LEU A 751 -4.28 -2.57 -14.02
C LEU A 751 -3.06 -1.62 -14.04
N ALA A 752 -3.26 -0.33 -13.79
CA ALA A 752 -2.17 0.65 -13.75
C ALA A 752 -1.13 0.34 -12.66
N VAL A 753 -1.57 0.06 -11.43
CA VAL A 753 -0.66 -0.25 -10.31
C VAL A 753 0.22 -1.48 -10.61
N ASN A 754 -0.28 -2.47 -11.35
CA ASN A 754 0.50 -3.65 -11.72
C ASN A 754 1.37 -3.44 -12.98
N MET A 755 0.95 -2.56 -13.88
CA MET A 755 1.61 -2.39 -15.19
C MET A 755 2.62 -1.25 -15.22
N ILE A 756 2.48 -0.23 -14.36
CA ILE A 756 3.28 0.99 -14.43
C ILE A 756 4.22 1.07 -13.22
N PRO A 757 5.48 0.61 -13.35
CA PRO A 757 6.47 0.71 -12.27
C PRO A 757 6.93 2.15 -12.04
N PHE A 758 7.03 2.95 -13.13
CA PHE A 758 7.49 4.33 -13.10
C PHE A 758 6.48 5.24 -13.77
N PRO A 759 6.11 6.40 -13.16
CA PRO A 759 5.02 7.24 -13.66
C PRO A 759 5.14 7.69 -15.12
N ARG A 760 6.35 8.01 -15.62
CA ARG A 760 6.56 8.45 -17.01
C ARG A 760 6.55 7.28 -18.01
N LEU A 761 6.82 6.06 -17.55
CA LEU A 761 6.97 4.87 -18.40
C LEU A 761 5.64 4.09 -18.51
N HIS A 762 4.57 4.79 -18.90
CA HIS A 762 3.21 4.25 -18.99
C HIS A 762 2.72 3.96 -20.42
N PHE A 763 3.64 3.87 -21.38
CA PHE A 763 3.33 3.56 -22.79
C PHE A 763 3.32 2.06 -23.04
N LEU A 764 2.13 1.53 -23.30
CA LEU A 764 1.84 0.10 -23.36
C LEU A 764 1.69 -0.38 -24.81
N CYS A 765 2.34 -1.49 -25.13
CA CYS A 765 2.17 -2.21 -26.39
C CYS A 765 1.12 -3.31 -26.21
N THR A 766 0.20 -3.46 -27.17
CA THR A 766 -0.84 -4.49 -27.10
C THR A 766 -0.67 -5.55 -28.19
N ALA A 767 -1.11 -6.78 -27.93
CA ALA A 767 -1.26 -7.82 -28.95
C ALA A 767 -2.57 -8.59 -28.74
N VAL A 768 -3.10 -9.20 -29.79
CA VAL A 768 -4.30 -10.04 -29.72
C VAL A 768 -4.05 -11.39 -30.38
N ALA A 769 -4.64 -12.44 -29.84
CA ALA A 769 -4.58 -13.79 -30.39
C ALA A 769 -5.94 -14.49 -30.26
N PRO A 770 -6.34 -15.37 -31.21
CA PRO A 770 -5.62 -15.70 -32.42
C PRO A 770 -5.79 -14.66 -33.54
N LEU A 771 -4.74 -14.50 -34.35
CA LEU A 771 -4.78 -13.77 -35.62
C LEU A 771 -4.84 -14.77 -36.77
N SER A 772 -6.05 -15.04 -37.26
CA SER A 772 -6.27 -16.02 -38.32
C SER A 772 -7.04 -15.41 -39.49
N SER A 773 -6.67 -15.80 -40.71
CA SER A 773 -7.45 -15.45 -41.89
C SER A 773 -8.77 -16.24 -41.89
N VAL A 774 -9.82 -15.67 -42.48
CA VAL A 774 -11.15 -16.31 -42.57
C VAL A 774 -11.07 -17.73 -43.17
N ARG A 775 -10.13 -17.97 -44.10
CA ARG A 775 -9.93 -19.27 -44.75
C ARG A 775 -9.28 -20.32 -43.84
N ASN A 776 -8.42 -19.90 -42.91
CA ASN A 776 -7.66 -20.80 -42.04
C ASN A 776 -8.33 -21.00 -40.67
N ARG A 777 -9.30 -20.16 -40.31
CA ARG A 777 -9.99 -20.15 -39.03
C ARG A 777 -10.64 -21.48 -38.65
N SER A 778 -11.12 -22.26 -39.63
CA SER A 778 -11.71 -23.59 -39.39
C SER A 778 -10.69 -24.71 -39.13
N TYR A 779 -9.42 -24.49 -39.48
CA TYR A 779 -8.35 -25.47 -39.35
C TYR A 779 -7.47 -25.24 -38.12
N GLN A 780 -7.67 -24.12 -37.42
CA GLN A 780 -6.85 -23.72 -36.29
C GLN A 780 -7.50 -24.20 -34.98
N SER A 781 -6.87 -25.17 -34.33
CA SER A 781 -7.24 -25.60 -32.97
C SER A 781 -6.34 -24.89 -31.98
N THR A 782 -6.76 -23.75 -31.43
CA THR A 782 -5.94 -22.99 -30.48
C THR A 782 -5.97 -23.60 -29.07
N ASN A 783 -4.87 -24.22 -28.68
CA ASN A 783 -4.60 -24.57 -27.29
C ASN A 783 -3.93 -23.39 -26.54
N VAL A 784 -3.86 -23.47 -25.20
CA VAL A 784 -3.30 -22.41 -24.36
C VAL A 784 -1.84 -22.11 -24.72
N GLN A 785 -1.03 -23.13 -24.99
CA GLN A 785 0.39 -22.98 -25.34
C GLN A 785 0.60 -22.19 -26.64
N GLU A 786 -0.18 -22.48 -27.68
CA GLU A 786 -0.16 -21.75 -28.95
C GLU A 786 -0.66 -20.31 -28.79
N LEU A 787 -1.69 -20.10 -27.96
CA LEU A 787 -2.17 -18.75 -27.64
C LEU A 787 -1.09 -17.94 -26.92
N THR A 788 -0.47 -18.49 -25.88
CA THR A 788 0.62 -17.83 -25.15
C THR A 788 1.77 -17.50 -26.09
N ALA A 789 2.23 -18.46 -26.89
CA ALA A 789 3.31 -18.21 -27.86
C ALA A 789 2.95 -17.11 -28.87
N SER A 790 1.69 -17.06 -29.33
CA SER A 790 1.22 -16.01 -30.24
C SER A 790 1.10 -14.64 -29.56
N LEU A 791 0.76 -14.59 -28.27
CA LEU A 791 0.60 -13.34 -27.53
C LEU A 791 1.95 -12.64 -27.29
N PHE A 792 3.00 -13.41 -27.02
CA PHE A 792 4.36 -12.90 -26.81
C PHE A 792 5.17 -12.74 -28.12
N ASP A 793 4.62 -13.10 -29.27
CA ASP A 793 5.30 -12.87 -30.56
C ASP A 793 5.28 -11.36 -30.90
N ALA A 794 6.46 -10.76 -31.00
CA ALA A 794 6.63 -9.35 -31.38
C ALA A 794 5.95 -9.00 -32.73
N ASN A 795 5.77 -9.98 -33.64
CA ASN A 795 5.07 -9.75 -34.89
C ASN A 795 3.56 -9.51 -34.71
N ASN A 796 2.99 -9.92 -33.59
CA ASN A 796 1.58 -9.75 -33.26
C ASN A 796 1.30 -8.52 -32.40
N LEU A 797 2.34 -7.81 -31.96
CA LEU A 797 2.18 -6.51 -31.32
C LEU A 797 1.59 -5.51 -32.32
N LEU A 798 0.60 -4.76 -31.85
CA LEU A 798 -0.06 -3.67 -32.58
C LEU A 798 0.80 -2.40 -32.64
N ALA A 799 2.03 -2.49 -32.13
CA ALA A 799 3.07 -1.49 -32.15
C ALA A 799 4.29 -2.05 -32.90
N GLN A 800 4.90 -1.27 -33.80
CA GLN A 800 6.12 -1.69 -34.51
C GLN A 800 7.32 -1.49 -33.60
N VAL A 801 7.65 -2.51 -32.83
CA VAL A 801 8.80 -2.53 -31.93
C VAL A 801 9.69 -3.74 -32.21
N GLY A 802 10.98 -3.61 -31.98
CA GLY A 802 11.98 -4.65 -32.14
C GLY A 802 11.94 -5.70 -31.02
N ALA A 803 12.60 -6.82 -31.28
CA ALA A 803 12.70 -7.95 -30.35
C ALA A 803 13.87 -7.83 -29.35
N GLY A 804 14.56 -6.69 -29.31
CA GLY A 804 15.79 -6.49 -28.54
C GLY A 804 15.60 -5.98 -27.10
N GLY A 805 14.46 -5.36 -26.79
CA GLY A 805 14.20 -4.81 -25.46
C GLY A 805 13.63 -5.84 -24.47
N ARG A 806 13.45 -5.38 -23.22
CA ARG A 806 12.95 -6.18 -22.10
C ARG A 806 11.53 -5.78 -21.71
N TYR A 807 10.75 -6.74 -21.23
CA TYR A 807 9.47 -6.51 -20.57
C TYR A 807 9.72 -6.10 -19.12
N MET A 808 9.33 -4.87 -18.78
CA MET A 808 9.29 -4.43 -17.39
C MET A 808 8.13 -5.12 -16.69
N THR A 809 6.93 -5.01 -17.26
CA THR A 809 5.71 -5.69 -16.81
C THR A 809 4.89 -6.17 -18.00
N ALA A 810 4.10 -7.22 -17.80
CA ALA A 810 3.21 -7.75 -18.83
C ALA A 810 1.90 -8.23 -18.23
N ALA A 811 0.81 -8.20 -19.00
CA ALA A 811 -0.47 -8.79 -18.65
C ALA A 811 -1.02 -9.63 -19.80
N ALA A 812 -1.41 -10.87 -19.51
CA ALA A 812 -2.04 -11.79 -20.45
C ALA A 812 -3.49 -12.08 -20.01
N LEU A 813 -4.45 -11.55 -20.77
CA LEU A 813 -5.88 -11.63 -20.51
C LEU A 813 -6.50 -12.69 -21.45
N TYR A 814 -6.84 -13.86 -20.92
CA TYR A 814 -7.40 -14.98 -21.68
C TYR A 814 -8.93 -14.97 -21.69
N GLN A 815 -9.52 -15.35 -22.82
CA GLN A 815 -10.96 -15.37 -23.03
C GLN A 815 -11.42 -16.73 -23.61
N GLY A 816 -12.51 -17.28 -23.06
CA GLY A 816 -13.12 -18.53 -23.51
C GLY A 816 -12.94 -19.72 -22.56
N PRO A 817 -13.38 -20.92 -22.94
CA PRO A 817 -13.43 -22.09 -22.05
C PRO A 817 -12.04 -22.75 -21.92
N MET A 818 -11.19 -22.19 -21.07
CA MET A 818 -9.83 -22.67 -20.76
C MET A 818 -9.66 -22.85 -19.24
N GLY A 819 -8.74 -23.73 -18.83
CA GLY A 819 -8.40 -23.92 -17.42
C GLY A 819 -7.33 -22.94 -16.96
N MET A 820 -7.54 -22.27 -15.83
CA MET A 820 -6.58 -21.30 -15.26
C MET A 820 -5.21 -21.93 -14.99
N ARG A 821 -5.19 -23.17 -14.46
CA ARG A 821 -3.94 -23.89 -14.20
C ARG A 821 -3.09 -24.08 -15.46
N ASP A 822 -3.73 -24.41 -16.59
CA ASP A 822 -3.01 -24.60 -17.85
C ASP A 822 -2.40 -23.27 -18.34
N ILE A 823 -3.05 -22.15 -18.05
CA ILE A 823 -2.57 -20.80 -18.36
C ILE A 823 -1.35 -20.46 -17.51
N GLU A 824 -1.45 -20.63 -16.19
CA GLU A 824 -0.37 -20.35 -15.24
C GLU A 824 0.86 -21.21 -15.54
N ASP A 825 0.68 -22.53 -15.70
CA ASP A 825 1.76 -23.47 -16.02
C ASP A 825 2.45 -23.10 -17.34
N THR A 826 1.69 -22.65 -18.35
CA THR A 826 2.23 -22.24 -19.65
C THR A 826 3.00 -20.93 -19.57
N ILE A 827 2.50 -19.93 -18.84
CA ILE A 827 3.16 -18.64 -18.66
C ILE A 827 4.46 -18.81 -17.87
N MET A 828 4.45 -19.59 -16.78
CA MET A 828 5.66 -19.89 -16.02
C MET A 828 6.71 -20.59 -16.89
N ALA A 829 6.30 -21.57 -17.70
CA ALA A 829 7.21 -22.23 -18.64
C ALA A 829 7.75 -21.28 -19.73
N PHE A 830 6.94 -20.33 -20.19
CA PHE A 830 7.36 -19.32 -21.16
C PHE A 830 8.39 -18.37 -20.56
N GLN A 831 8.14 -17.83 -19.36
CA GLN A 831 9.07 -16.95 -18.65
C GLN A 831 10.40 -17.65 -18.36
N ALA A 832 10.36 -18.90 -17.88
CA ALA A 832 11.58 -19.68 -17.60
C ALA A 832 12.44 -19.91 -18.85
N LYS A 833 11.81 -19.99 -20.04
CA LYS A 833 12.51 -20.19 -21.32
C LYS A 833 13.06 -18.90 -21.92
N HIS A 834 12.47 -17.75 -21.62
CA HIS A 834 12.81 -16.44 -22.20
C HIS A 834 13.13 -15.42 -21.11
N ALA A 835 13.81 -15.85 -20.03
CA ALA A 835 14.09 -15.01 -18.87
C ALA A 835 14.86 -13.73 -19.24
N ASP A 836 15.68 -13.79 -20.30
CA ASP A 836 16.44 -12.66 -20.86
C ASP A 836 15.56 -11.53 -21.42
N GLN A 837 14.30 -11.84 -21.75
CA GLN A 837 13.32 -10.88 -22.24
C GLN A 837 12.56 -10.17 -21.12
N PHE A 838 12.74 -10.55 -19.86
CA PHE A 838 12.08 -9.93 -18.70
C PHE A 838 13.12 -9.26 -17.82
N VAL A 839 12.76 -8.12 -17.22
CA VAL A 839 13.64 -7.49 -16.23
C VAL A 839 13.73 -8.36 -14.98
N GLU A 840 14.94 -8.50 -14.43
CA GLU A 840 15.19 -9.35 -13.26
C GLU A 840 14.82 -8.68 -11.93
N TRP A 841 14.85 -7.34 -11.90
CA TRP A 841 14.60 -6.52 -10.71
C TRP A 841 13.10 -6.37 -10.36
N ILE A 842 12.18 -6.68 -11.29
CA ILE A 842 10.74 -6.86 -10.97
C ILE A 842 10.42 -8.35 -10.89
N PRO A 843 10.35 -8.94 -9.67
CA PRO A 843 9.93 -10.33 -9.53
C PRO A 843 8.46 -10.49 -9.92
N HIS A 844 8.12 -11.62 -10.54
CA HIS A 844 6.74 -11.97 -10.92
C HIS A 844 6.03 -10.89 -11.77
N ASN A 845 6.72 -10.34 -12.77
CA ASN A 845 6.25 -9.22 -13.59
C ASN A 845 5.19 -9.54 -14.67
N VAL A 846 4.61 -10.74 -14.68
CA VAL A 846 3.55 -11.12 -15.62
C VAL A 846 2.25 -11.40 -14.89
N LEU A 847 1.26 -10.54 -15.13
CA LEU A 847 -0.11 -10.69 -14.66
C LEU A 847 -0.90 -11.61 -15.60
N THR A 848 -1.72 -12.50 -15.05
CA THR A 848 -2.62 -13.36 -15.83
C THR A 848 -4.07 -13.18 -15.39
N SER A 849 -4.99 -13.05 -16.34
CA SER A 849 -6.44 -13.02 -16.07
C SER A 849 -7.19 -13.93 -17.03
N HIS A 850 -8.36 -14.41 -16.61
CA HIS A 850 -9.21 -15.31 -17.39
C HIS A 850 -10.69 -14.94 -17.29
N CYS A 851 -11.36 -14.93 -18.44
CA CYS A 851 -12.80 -14.77 -18.57
C CYS A 851 -13.40 -15.92 -19.39
N SER A 852 -14.56 -16.44 -18.97
CA SER A 852 -15.25 -17.53 -19.68
C SER A 852 -15.97 -17.09 -20.95
N VAL A 853 -16.26 -15.80 -21.11
CA VAL A 853 -16.90 -15.25 -22.32
C VAL A 853 -15.91 -15.33 -23.48
N SER A 854 -16.35 -15.96 -24.58
CA SER A 854 -15.51 -16.11 -25.78
C SER A 854 -15.49 -14.81 -26.57
N PRO A 855 -14.38 -14.47 -27.23
CA PRO A 855 -14.32 -13.32 -28.12
C PRO A 855 -15.23 -13.52 -29.35
N ILE A 856 -15.55 -12.43 -30.05
CA ILE A 856 -16.47 -12.45 -31.22
C ILE A 856 -16.05 -13.42 -32.33
N ASP A 857 -14.74 -13.67 -32.47
CA ASP A 857 -14.18 -14.37 -33.61
C ASP A 857 -13.47 -15.69 -33.27
N SER A 858 -13.54 -16.18 -32.05
CA SER A 858 -12.99 -17.50 -31.72
C SER A 858 -13.62 -18.07 -30.46
N LYS A 859 -13.50 -19.38 -30.26
CA LYS A 859 -13.92 -20.00 -29.00
C LYS A 859 -12.98 -19.62 -27.86
N THR A 860 -11.70 -19.52 -28.16
CA THR A 860 -10.64 -19.13 -27.22
C THR A 860 -9.82 -18.01 -27.83
N GLY A 861 -9.37 -17.09 -27.00
CA GLY A 861 -8.51 -16.00 -27.41
C GLY A 861 -7.78 -15.41 -26.22
N GLY A 862 -7.01 -14.37 -26.49
CA GLY A 862 -6.39 -13.59 -25.45
C GLY A 862 -5.90 -12.24 -25.97
N THR A 863 -5.63 -11.36 -25.02
CA THR A 863 -5.06 -10.04 -25.24
C THR A 863 -3.85 -9.89 -24.34
N PHE A 864 -2.79 -9.37 -24.91
CA PHE A 864 -1.54 -9.13 -24.22
C PHE A 864 -1.31 -7.63 -24.13
N ILE A 865 -0.84 -7.19 -22.96
CA ILE A 865 -0.46 -5.82 -22.67
C ILE A 865 0.97 -5.90 -22.16
N ALA A 866 1.88 -5.17 -22.79
CA ALA A 866 3.29 -5.15 -22.44
C ALA A 866 3.74 -3.73 -22.15
N ASN A 867 4.35 -3.54 -20.98
CA ASN A 867 5.23 -2.42 -20.73
C ASN A 867 6.65 -2.87 -21.05
N THR A 868 7.14 -2.49 -22.24
CA THR A 868 8.42 -2.97 -22.79
C THR A 868 9.32 -1.79 -23.13
N THR A 869 10.61 -1.93 -22.84
CA THR A 869 11.60 -0.91 -23.20
C THR A 869 11.72 -0.72 -24.72
N SER A 870 11.36 -1.73 -25.52
CA SER A 870 11.34 -1.63 -26.99
C SER A 870 10.40 -0.53 -27.52
N VAL A 871 9.47 -0.01 -26.71
CA VAL A 871 8.60 1.12 -27.09
C VAL A 871 9.41 2.36 -27.49
N GLN A 872 10.64 2.50 -26.98
CA GLN A 872 11.57 3.57 -27.36
C GLN A 872 11.84 3.68 -28.86
N GLU A 873 11.71 2.58 -29.62
CA GLU A 873 11.88 2.59 -31.08
C GLU A 873 10.81 3.43 -31.78
N LEU A 874 9.58 3.43 -31.25
CA LEU A 874 8.49 4.28 -31.76
C LEU A 874 8.79 5.75 -31.53
N PHE A 875 9.29 6.09 -30.35
CA PHE A 875 9.70 7.46 -30.01
C PHE A 875 10.87 7.90 -30.88
N THR A 876 11.90 7.06 -31.02
CA THR A 876 13.08 7.32 -31.85
C THR A 876 12.70 7.55 -33.31
N ARG A 877 11.77 6.76 -33.87
CA ARG A 877 11.25 6.92 -35.23
C ARG A 877 10.58 8.29 -35.42
N ASN A 878 9.68 8.65 -34.51
CA ASN A 878 8.96 9.93 -34.58
C ASN A 878 9.90 11.12 -34.35
N HIS A 879 10.80 11.03 -33.38
CA HIS A 879 11.84 12.01 -33.11
C HIS A 879 12.73 12.27 -34.32
N ALA A 880 13.20 11.23 -35.02
CA ALA A 880 14.05 11.39 -36.20
C ALA A 880 13.35 12.17 -37.32
N MET A 881 12.05 11.90 -37.55
CA MET A 881 11.24 12.63 -38.54
C MET A 881 10.97 14.06 -38.10
N PHE A 882 10.60 14.27 -36.83
CA PHE A 882 10.39 15.57 -36.22
C PHE A 882 11.63 16.46 -36.33
N SER A 883 12.78 15.97 -35.87
CA SER A 883 14.05 16.69 -35.86
C SER A 883 14.49 17.08 -37.29
N ALA A 884 14.27 16.20 -38.27
CA ALA A 884 14.57 16.48 -39.67
C ALA A 884 13.71 17.63 -40.25
N MET A 885 12.45 17.74 -39.80
CA MET A 885 11.55 18.83 -40.20
C MET A 885 11.89 20.13 -39.46
N LEU A 886 12.11 20.07 -38.14
CA LEU A 886 12.40 21.23 -37.30
C LEU A 886 13.70 21.92 -37.71
N LYS A 887 14.76 21.14 -37.99
CA LYS A 887 16.04 21.67 -38.51
C LYS A 887 15.90 22.47 -39.80
N ARG A 888 14.89 22.16 -40.62
CA ARG A 888 14.60 22.87 -41.87
C ARG A 888 13.55 23.97 -41.70
N ARG A 889 12.99 24.11 -40.50
CA ARG A 889 11.84 24.98 -40.18
C ARG A 889 10.69 24.78 -41.17
N ALA A 890 10.52 23.56 -41.67
CA ALA A 890 9.49 23.24 -42.63
C ALA A 890 8.11 23.33 -41.95
N TYR A 891 7.14 23.99 -42.58
CA TYR A 891 5.74 24.14 -42.10
C TYR A 891 5.55 24.78 -40.70
N LEU A 892 6.61 25.25 -40.04
CA LEU A 892 6.56 25.79 -38.67
C LEU A 892 5.62 27.00 -38.55
N HIS A 893 5.58 27.85 -39.59
CA HIS A 893 4.69 29.01 -39.67
C HIS A 893 3.19 28.68 -39.56
N TRP A 894 2.78 27.43 -39.82
CA TRP A 894 1.38 27.01 -39.61
C TRP A 894 1.04 26.87 -38.12
N TYR A 895 2.02 26.56 -37.27
CA TYR A 895 1.83 26.39 -35.84
C TYR A 895 2.04 27.70 -35.09
N THR A 896 3.10 28.44 -35.42
CA THR A 896 3.36 29.76 -34.82
C THR A 896 2.28 30.77 -35.21
N GLY A 897 1.64 30.59 -36.36
CA GLY A 897 0.49 31.40 -36.77
C GLY A 897 -0.75 31.23 -35.88
N GLU A 898 -0.83 30.13 -35.12
CA GLU A 898 -1.92 29.83 -34.18
C GLU A 898 -1.55 30.20 -32.73
N GLY A 899 -0.38 30.81 -32.52
CA GLY A 899 0.06 31.30 -31.20
C GLY A 899 1.13 30.47 -30.50
N MET A 900 1.61 29.37 -31.10
CA MET A 900 2.68 28.55 -30.52
C MET A 900 4.07 29.23 -30.64
N ASP A 901 4.90 29.07 -29.62
CA ASP A 901 6.32 29.47 -29.69
C ASP A 901 7.18 28.35 -30.34
N GLU A 902 8.27 28.73 -31.04
CA GLU A 902 9.27 27.75 -31.52
C GLU A 902 9.93 27.01 -30.33
N MET A 903 9.97 27.63 -29.14
CA MET A 903 10.49 27.03 -27.92
C MET A 903 9.69 25.79 -27.49
N GLU A 904 8.36 25.78 -27.66
CA GLU A 904 7.50 24.62 -27.34
C GLU A 904 7.87 23.37 -28.16
N PHE A 905 8.32 23.57 -29.41
CA PHE A 905 8.80 22.46 -30.25
C PHE A 905 10.11 21.88 -29.72
N THR A 906 10.99 22.74 -29.22
CA THR A 906 12.30 22.33 -28.70
C THR A 906 12.15 21.63 -27.36
N GLU A 907 11.25 22.13 -26.51
CA GLU A 907 10.88 21.50 -25.23
C GLU A 907 10.27 20.10 -25.46
N ALA A 908 9.31 19.99 -26.38
CA ALA A 908 8.73 18.69 -26.72
C ALA A 908 9.76 17.72 -27.32
N GLU A 909 10.76 18.21 -28.09
CA GLU A 909 11.87 17.39 -28.59
C GLU A 909 12.74 16.90 -27.42
N SER A 910 13.08 17.77 -26.48
CA SER A 910 13.90 17.45 -25.31
C SER A 910 13.22 16.42 -24.42
N ASN A 911 11.96 16.66 -24.03
CA ASN A 911 11.21 15.75 -23.16
C ASN A 911 11.05 14.36 -23.78
N LEU A 912 10.92 14.27 -25.11
CA LEU A 912 10.87 12.99 -25.81
C LEU A 912 12.24 12.28 -25.82
N GLN A 913 13.34 13.02 -25.94
CA GLN A 913 14.68 12.45 -25.83
C GLN A 913 14.96 11.93 -24.41
N ASP A 914 14.54 12.67 -23.39
CA ASP A 914 14.67 12.25 -21.99
C ASP A 914 13.86 10.97 -21.73
N LEU A 915 12.63 10.88 -22.24
CA LEU A 915 11.83 9.66 -22.16
C LEU A 915 12.53 8.47 -22.85
N ILE A 916 13.15 8.67 -24.01
CA ILE A 916 13.93 7.64 -24.70
C ILE A 916 15.11 7.20 -23.83
N ALA A 917 15.82 8.14 -23.21
CA ALA A 917 16.94 7.86 -22.33
C ALA A 917 16.52 7.06 -21.09
N GLU A 918 15.38 7.40 -20.46
CA GLU A 918 14.82 6.64 -19.34
C GLU A 918 14.54 5.18 -19.73
N TYR A 919 13.90 4.93 -20.88
CA TYR A 919 13.68 3.56 -21.35
C TYR A 919 15.00 2.80 -21.61
N GLN A 920 16.04 3.48 -22.09
CA GLN A 920 17.37 2.89 -22.30
C GLN A 920 18.09 2.56 -20.98
N GLN A 921 17.93 3.41 -19.97
CA GLN A 921 18.50 3.20 -18.64
C GLN A 921 17.97 1.89 -18.04
N TYR A 922 16.64 1.72 -17.99
CA TYR A 922 16.03 0.52 -17.41
C TYR A 922 16.18 -0.73 -18.27
N GLU A 923 16.43 -0.61 -19.57
CA GLU A 923 16.79 -1.76 -20.42
C GLU A 923 18.14 -2.35 -20.03
N ASN A 924 19.10 -1.49 -19.66
CA ASN A 924 20.47 -1.86 -19.32
C ASN A 924 20.70 -2.12 -17.82
N ALA A 925 19.76 -1.72 -16.97
CA ALA A 925 19.86 -1.92 -15.52
C ALA A 925 19.94 -3.42 -15.14
N GLY A 926 20.98 -3.78 -14.39
CA GLY A 926 21.10 -5.08 -13.71
C GLY A 926 20.56 -5.03 -12.27
N ALA A 927 20.36 -6.20 -11.65
CA ALA A 927 19.91 -6.30 -10.27
C ALA A 927 20.89 -5.70 -9.22
N GLU A 928 22.13 -5.37 -9.63
CA GLU A 928 23.18 -4.78 -8.78
C GLU A 928 23.30 -3.25 -8.91
N ASP A 929 22.67 -2.63 -9.91
CA ASP A 929 22.89 -1.21 -10.27
C ASP A 929 21.93 -0.23 -9.54
N GLU A 930 21.01 -0.72 -8.70
CA GLU A 930 19.92 0.08 -8.10
C GLU A 930 20.24 0.74 -6.74
N TYR A 931 21.52 0.91 -6.38
CA TYR A 931 21.92 1.63 -5.15
C TYR A 931 22.35 3.10 -5.35
N GLU A 932 22.05 3.69 -6.51
CA GLU A 932 22.20 5.14 -6.72
C GLU A 932 20.84 5.75 -7.14
N GLU A 933 19.98 6.03 -6.16
CA GLU A 933 18.87 6.98 -6.37
C GLU A 933 19.45 8.40 -6.51
N GLU A 934 19.38 8.98 -7.71
CA GLU A 934 19.59 10.41 -7.95
C GLU A 934 18.50 11.23 -7.22
N TYR A 935 18.85 11.80 -6.07
CA TYR A 935 18.13 12.92 -5.49
C TYR A 935 18.33 14.14 -6.40
N TYR A 936 17.25 14.67 -6.96
CA TYR A 936 17.23 15.99 -7.57
C TYR A 936 17.63 17.04 -6.51
N GLU A 937 18.87 17.54 -6.56
CA GLU A 937 19.26 18.77 -5.86
C GLU A 937 18.53 19.96 -6.52
N GLU A 938 17.70 20.66 -5.74
CA GLU A 938 17.22 21.99 -6.12
C GLU A 938 18.44 22.92 -6.28
N GLU A 939 18.65 23.46 -7.48
CA GLU A 939 19.69 24.44 -7.75
C GLU A 939 19.53 25.67 -6.84
N GLU A 940 20.50 25.89 -5.94
CA GLU A 940 20.70 27.15 -5.24
C GLU A 940 20.92 28.29 -6.26
N VAL A 941 19.97 29.22 -6.30
CA VAL A 941 20.14 30.51 -6.95
C VAL A 941 21.28 31.26 -6.24
N LYS A 942 22.46 31.31 -6.87
CA LYS A 942 23.55 32.20 -6.47
C LYS A 942 23.16 33.64 -6.72
N GLU A 943 22.95 34.40 -5.64
CA GLU A 943 23.05 35.86 -5.67
C GLU A 943 24.49 36.25 -6.04
N GLU A 944 24.69 36.75 -7.26
CA GLU A 944 25.90 37.49 -7.60
C GLU A 944 25.75 38.93 -7.11
N GLU A 945 26.68 39.37 -6.27
CA GLU A 945 26.92 40.79 -5.97
C GLU A 945 27.15 41.57 -7.27
N PHE A 946 26.25 42.50 -7.61
CA PHE A 946 26.54 43.92 -7.91
C PHE A 946 25.28 44.77 -8.03
#